data_AF-A0A850MRV8-F1
#
_entry.id   AF-A0A850MRV8-F1
#
_cell.length_a   1.000
_cell.length_b   1.000
_cell.length_c   1.000
_cell.angle_alpha   90.00
_cell.angle_beta   90.00
_cell.angle_gamma   90.00
#
_symmetry.space_group_name_H-M   'P 1'
#
loop_
_entity.id
_entity.type
_entity.pdbx_description
1 polymer ?
#
loop_
_entity_poly.entity_id
_entity_poly.type
_entity_poly.pdbx_seq_one_letter_code
_entity_poly.pdbx_strand_id
1 'polypeptide(L)'
;MESRDKAKAAESVGNFEAAIKQYKAAIEGYLGSDEFLTNIFRNVGECHSSIGACYLVKSDYKAALEHFNKAIEYIERAAEIEEEQELNHYIIESTIFNIALSILCSINLNKVNTDVLPSIQKAITLSENNNVEGFATDLSLFFSHIIEENISEAKTILEDKIENAKDVTFLSSTLQPIIISHVRNVATRYLPAEWSQDEVLEQKLEFENKAKDAENAGDYLSAIKNYSQALKSLKSIGPPQNLRFETGTLLNRGAYLATLIGNFDDAIKQYKEAISVYLVSDAYLIEISRSTGDSYSSIGACYLAQSKYKAALEHFEKAIEFYNRSIDLEEEGQRYSLVECTVFNLALSILCLINLNNSTDIMPYLRKATVLSQKYNIEGFAKDLCLFFLHVTDESTSDAYANLNEKLENATNVPVLSSTLHATVMALVMDFATRYIPAARTQTQEKFIEEKGEVILTRKIYEDMLLYGLTFANRKIPHPKYQEVMALIVGKLVNDDVVISEIVPMASGTDVEVEFKEEHYAKAAMIDSKAAERNEFIVGWFHTHPRIGLFLSPIDIINQLGYQALNEKAIAIVFDFTQMTLLKSGFGIFRLDNPNKSYAAYHSVRWRITDDSKNLYFDSIAFYNNFLAILNNRLAKKQQMSLTQLAEELNRSELMLEEIIPKLIELQYLPSTSYNPETKIISKN
;
A
#
# COMPACT_ATOMS: atom_id res chain seq x y z
N MET A 1 29.70 41.57 -16.68
CA MET A 1 30.09 42.00 -15.31
C MET A 1 28.87 42.35 -14.44
N GLU A 2 28.04 43.33 -14.79
CA GLU A 2 26.92 43.77 -13.92
C GLU A 2 25.94 42.64 -13.50
N SER A 3 25.57 41.74 -14.42
CA SER A 3 24.71 40.58 -14.11
C SER A 3 25.39 39.57 -13.17
N ARG A 4 26.71 39.45 -13.23
CA ARG A 4 27.50 38.56 -12.35
C ARG A 4 27.54 39.10 -10.92
N ASP A 5 27.71 40.41 -10.76
CA ASP A 5 27.68 41.04 -9.43
C ASP A 5 26.28 40.96 -8.80
N LYS A 6 25.22 41.14 -9.61
CA LYS A 6 23.83 40.90 -9.19
C LYS A 6 23.60 39.45 -8.77
N ALA A 7 24.22 38.48 -9.45
CA ALA A 7 24.12 37.07 -9.08
C ALA A 7 24.78 36.79 -7.72
N LYS A 8 26.01 37.29 -7.51
CA LYS A 8 26.72 37.18 -6.22
C LYS A 8 25.94 37.84 -5.08
N ALA A 9 25.33 38.99 -5.32
CA ALA A 9 24.47 39.66 -4.33
C ALA A 9 23.24 38.81 -3.97
N ALA A 10 22.56 38.22 -4.96
CA ALA A 10 21.42 37.33 -4.72
C ALA A 10 21.82 36.06 -3.96
N GLU A 11 22.99 35.51 -4.24
CA GLU A 11 23.56 34.36 -3.54
C GLU A 11 23.84 34.67 -2.06
N SER A 12 24.42 35.84 -1.76
CA SER A 12 24.74 36.26 -0.39
C SER A 12 23.52 36.37 0.54
N VAL A 13 22.33 36.58 -0.04
CA VAL A 13 21.05 36.64 0.68
C VAL A 13 20.23 35.35 0.56
N GLY A 14 20.81 34.28 0.01
CA GLY A 14 20.18 32.96 -0.12
C GLY A 14 19.11 32.83 -1.22
N ASN A 15 19.02 33.80 -2.15
CA ASN A 15 18.07 33.74 -3.26
C ASN A 15 18.68 33.04 -4.48
N PHE A 16 18.80 31.72 -4.40
CA PHE A 16 19.47 30.90 -5.41
C PHE A 16 18.77 30.88 -6.77
N GLU A 17 17.45 31.03 -6.83
CA GLU A 17 16.73 31.10 -8.12
C GLU A 17 17.04 32.40 -8.87
N ALA A 18 17.05 33.52 -8.14
CA ALA A 18 17.48 34.79 -8.72
C ALA A 18 18.96 34.74 -9.11
N ALA A 19 19.82 34.14 -8.28
CA ALA A 19 21.24 33.97 -8.58
C ALA A 19 21.45 33.16 -9.89
N ILE A 20 20.81 31.99 -10.02
CA ILE A 20 20.88 31.15 -11.24
C ILE A 20 20.44 31.95 -12.48
N LYS A 21 19.34 32.70 -12.39
CA LYS A 21 18.85 33.53 -13.49
C LYS A 21 19.88 34.58 -13.91
N GLN A 22 20.51 35.25 -12.94
CA GLN A 22 21.50 36.30 -13.20
C GLN A 22 22.83 35.73 -13.73
N TYR A 23 23.27 34.57 -13.24
CA TYR A 23 24.44 33.87 -13.80
C TYR A 23 24.21 33.43 -15.24
N LYS A 24 23.02 32.92 -15.59
CA LYS A 24 22.67 32.60 -16.99
C LYS A 24 22.71 33.84 -17.89
N ALA A 25 22.16 34.96 -17.43
CA ALA A 25 22.25 36.23 -18.15
C ALA A 25 23.71 36.74 -18.28
N ALA A 26 24.56 36.49 -17.28
CA ALA A 26 25.98 36.82 -17.36
C ALA A 26 26.70 35.97 -18.43
N ILE A 27 26.40 34.68 -18.53
CA ILE A 27 26.95 33.79 -19.56
C ILE A 27 26.62 34.30 -20.96
N GLU A 28 25.34 34.65 -21.22
CA GLU A 28 24.92 35.24 -22.49
C GLU A 28 25.71 36.52 -22.81
N GLY A 29 25.90 37.38 -21.81
CA GLY A 29 26.69 38.61 -21.95
C GLY A 29 28.17 38.37 -22.26
N TYR A 30 28.80 37.36 -21.66
CA TYR A 30 30.20 37.02 -21.93
C TYR A 30 30.38 36.40 -23.31
N LEU A 31 29.51 35.47 -23.71
CA LEU A 31 29.55 34.81 -25.03
C LEU A 31 29.32 35.79 -26.18
N GLY A 32 28.60 36.89 -25.93
CA GLY A 32 28.36 37.97 -26.91
C GLY A 32 29.32 39.16 -26.82
N SER A 33 30.40 39.07 -26.04
CA SER A 33 31.35 40.17 -25.84
C SER A 33 32.56 40.11 -26.78
N ASP A 34 33.19 41.27 -27.03
CA ASP A 34 34.46 41.38 -27.77
C ASP A 34 35.70 41.16 -26.87
N GLU A 35 35.56 40.51 -25.72
CA GLU A 35 36.68 40.17 -24.83
C GLU A 35 37.58 39.08 -25.43
N PHE A 36 38.82 38.97 -24.93
CA PHE A 36 39.70 37.86 -25.27
C PHE A 36 39.03 36.51 -24.93
N LEU A 37 39.08 35.55 -25.86
CA LEU A 37 38.45 34.22 -25.72
C LEU A 37 38.80 33.52 -24.41
N THR A 38 40.05 33.63 -23.96
CA THR A 38 40.50 33.10 -22.66
C THR A 38 39.70 33.66 -21.48
N ASN A 39 39.45 34.98 -21.47
CA ASN A 39 38.65 35.62 -20.42
C ASN A 39 37.17 35.22 -20.52
N ILE A 40 36.64 35.08 -21.74
CA ILE A 40 35.27 34.61 -21.96
C ILE A 40 35.11 33.21 -21.37
N PHE A 41 35.96 32.27 -21.76
CA PHE A 41 35.89 30.88 -21.29
C PHE A 41 36.07 30.77 -19.77
N ARG A 42 37.03 31.50 -19.19
CA ARG A 42 37.19 31.56 -17.73
C ARG A 42 35.93 32.07 -17.03
N ASN A 43 35.40 33.21 -17.47
CA ASN A 43 34.21 33.82 -16.86
C ASN A 43 32.95 32.96 -17.02
N VAL A 44 32.78 32.29 -18.17
CA VAL A 44 31.66 31.36 -18.42
C VAL A 44 31.79 30.11 -17.55
N GLY A 45 32.99 29.54 -17.46
CA GLY A 45 33.28 28.40 -16.59
C GLY A 45 32.98 28.69 -15.12
N GLU A 46 33.42 29.85 -14.61
CA GLU A 46 33.11 30.32 -13.26
C GLU A 46 31.59 30.47 -13.04
N CYS A 47 30.85 31.05 -14.00
CA CYS A 47 29.40 31.16 -13.89
C CYS A 47 28.72 29.79 -13.84
N HIS A 48 29.17 28.82 -14.64
CA HIS A 48 28.68 27.45 -14.58
C HIS A 48 28.98 26.77 -13.25
N SER A 49 30.18 26.98 -12.70
CA SER A 49 30.54 26.48 -11.36
C SER A 49 29.60 27.04 -10.28
N SER A 50 29.33 28.34 -10.28
CA SER A 50 28.41 28.98 -9.33
C SER A 50 26.96 28.53 -9.50
N ILE A 51 26.49 28.32 -10.74
CA ILE A 51 25.17 27.74 -11.01
C ILE A 51 25.10 26.30 -10.48
N GLY A 52 26.14 25.50 -10.72
CA GLY A 52 26.25 24.13 -10.22
C GLY A 52 26.15 24.09 -8.68
N ALA A 53 26.87 24.98 -8.00
CA ALA A 53 26.79 25.12 -6.55
C ALA A 53 25.39 25.54 -6.07
N CYS A 54 24.70 26.45 -6.77
CA CYS A 54 23.32 26.81 -6.45
C CYS A 54 22.37 25.60 -6.57
N TYR A 55 22.52 24.77 -7.61
CA TYR A 55 21.73 23.55 -7.76
C TYR A 55 22.09 22.49 -6.71
N LEU A 56 23.36 22.39 -6.33
CA LEU A 56 23.82 21.52 -5.25
C LEU A 56 23.13 21.88 -3.93
N VAL A 57 23.02 23.17 -3.58
CA VAL A 57 22.26 23.65 -2.40
C VAL A 57 20.79 23.24 -2.47
N LYS A 58 20.19 23.27 -3.67
CA LYS A 58 18.81 22.81 -3.88
C LYS A 58 18.67 21.28 -3.89
N SER A 59 19.76 20.53 -3.66
CA SER A 59 19.82 19.06 -3.77
C SER A 59 19.39 18.53 -5.15
N ASP A 60 19.53 19.36 -6.19
CA ASP A 60 19.36 18.98 -7.59
C ASP A 60 20.72 18.55 -8.14
N TYR A 61 21.18 17.38 -7.70
CA TYR A 61 22.51 16.86 -8.04
C TYR A 61 22.70 16.62 -9.54
N LYS A 62 21.61 16.41 -10.30
CA LYS A 62 21.66 16.20 -11.75
C LYS A 62 21.96 17.51 -12.49
N ALA A 63 21.20 18.57 -12.18
CA ALA A 63 21.48 19.88 -12.75
C ALA A 63 22.84 20.42 -12.28
N ALA A 64 23.20 20.17 -11.02
CA ALA A 64 24.51 20.52 -10.48
C ALA A 64 25.65 19.83 -11.26
N LEU A 65 25.56 18.51 -11.44
CA LEU A 65 26.53 17.71 -12.19
C LEU A 65 26.70 18.21 -13.63
N GLU A 66 25.61 18.50 -14.34
CA GLU A 66 25.66 19.04 -15.70
C GLU A 66 26.43 20.37 -15.75
N HIS A 67 26.19 21.25 -14.79
CA HIS A 67 26.83 22.54 -14.72
C HIS A 67 28.30 22.46 -14.29
N PHE A 68 28.67 21.56 -13.38
CA PHE A 68 30.08 21.31 -13.06
C PHE A 68 30.85 20.74 -14.25
N ASN A 69 30.26 19.83 -15.03
CA ASN A 69 30.88 19.31 -16.24
C ASN A 69 31.08 20.40 -17.31
N LYS A 70 30.09 21.29 -17.49
CA LYS A 70 30.25 22.47 -18.36
C LYS A 70 31.33 23.42 -17.85
N ALA A 71 31.43 23.62 -16.54
CA ALA A 71 32.48 24.44 -15.95
C ALA A 71 33.87 23.89 -16.30
N ILE A 72 34.07 22.58 -16.12
CA ILE A 72 35.31 21.87 -16.47
C ILE A 72 35.63 22.09 -17.96
N GLU A 73 34.68 21.85 -18.87
CA GLU A 73 34.87 22.02 -20.32
C GLU A 73 35.35 23.43 -20.68
N TYR A 74 34.70 24.47 -20.17
CA TYR A 74 35.07 25.86 -20.48
C TYR A 74 36.42 26.25 -19.85
N ILE A 75 36.72 25.79 -18.63
CA ILE A 75 37.99 26.09 -17.97
C ILE A 75 39.16 25.40 -18.69
N GLU A 76 38.98 24.16 -19.17
CA GLU A 76 39.97 23.45 -19.98
C GLU A 76 40.25 24.14 -21.31
N ARG A 77 39.20 24.62 -21.98
CA ARG A 77 39.35 25.42 -23.21
C ARG A 77 40.07 26.74 -22.99
N ALA A 78 39.98 27.33 -21.81
CA ALA A 78 40.76 28.51 -21.45
C ALA A 78 42.25 28.15 -21.30
N ALA A 79 42.54 27.01 -20.65
CA ALA A 79 43.89 26.50 -20.43
C ALA A 79 44.63 26.19 -21.74
N GLU A 80 43.95 25.60 -22.74
CA GLU A 80 44.50 25.31 -24.07
C GLU A 80 44.99 26.56 -24.81
N ILE A 81 44.45 27.74 -24.49
CA ILE A 81 44.80 29.01 -25.15
C ILE A 81 45.98 29.70 -24.43
N GLU A 82 46.23 29.40 -23.15
CA GLU A 82 47.24 30.07 -22.31
C GLU A 82 48.66 29.46 -22.41
N GLU A 83 48.93 28.53 -23.33
CA GLU A 83 50.17 27.70 -23.41
C GLU A 83 51.54 28.43 -23.51
N GLU A 84 51.65 29.76 -23.32
CA GLU A 84 52.93 30.49 -23.34
C GLU A 84 53.41 31.12 -22.01
N GLN A 85 52.63 31.11 -20.93
CA GLN A 85 53.11 31.55 -19.60
C GLN A 85 52.43 30.70 -18.52
N GLU A 86 53.21 30.07 -17.64
CA GLU A 86 52.80 29.26 -16.46
C GLU A 86 51.28 29.16 -16.25
N LEU A 87 50.72 27.98 -16.49
CA LEU A 87 49.29 27.70 -16.33
C LEU A 87 48.80 28.32 -15.02
N ASN A 88 47.86 29.26 -15.12
CA ASN A 88 47.44 30.06 -13.98
C ASN A 88 46.97 29.13 -12.86
N HIS A 89 47.62 29.19 -11.69
CA HIS A 89 47.32 28.36 -10.51
C HIS A 89 45.81 28.31 -10.20
N TYR A 90 45.13 29.42 -10.49
CA TYR A 90 43.67 29.58 -10.41
C TYR A 90 42.87 28.60 -11.29
N ILE A 91 43.29 28.37 -12.53
CA ILE A 91 42.59 27.51 -13.51
C ILE A 91 42.68 26.05 -13.08
N ILE A 92 43.85 25.61 -12.61
CA ILE A 92 44.07 24.25 -12.11
C ILE A 92 43.22 24.01 -10.87
N GLU A 93 43.28 24.90 -9.89
CA GLU A 93 42.52 24.77 -8.64
C GLU A 93 41.00 24.75 -8.91
N SER A 94 40.51 25.62 -9.79
CA SER A 94 39.10 25.64 -10.20
C SER A 94 38.68 24.34 -10.93
N THR A 95 39.56 23.76 -11.74
CA THR A 95 39.30 22.50 -12.44
C THR A 95 39.19 21.34 -11.44
N ILE A 96 40.16 21.22 -10.52
CA ILE A 96 40.17 20.22 -9.44
C ILE A 96 38.90 20.36 -8.59
N PHE A 97 38.53 21.59 -8.25
CA PHE A 97 37.35 21.87 -7.44
C PHE A 97 36.04 21.43 -8.12
N ASN A 98 35.86 21.77 -9.40
CA ASN A 98 34.66 21.35 -10.14
C ASN A 98 34.62 19.84 -10.35
N ILE A 99 35.77 19.18 -10.51
CA ILE A 99 35.86 17.71 -10.53
C ILE A 99 35.42 17.13 -9.17
N ALA A 100 35.93 17.66 -8.05
CA ALA A 100 35.52 17.22 -6.71
C ALA A 100 34.00 17.37 -6.48
N LEU A 101 33.39 18.46 -6.93
CA LEU A 101 31.95 18.67 -6.81
C LEU A 101 31.13 17.80 -7.78
N SER A 102 31.66 17.48 -8.96
CA SER A 102 31.03 16.53 -9.89
C SER A 102 31.05 15.11 -9.31
N ILE A 103 32.12 14.72 -8.63
CA ILE A 103 32.25 13.47 -7.87
C ILE A 103 31.22 13.42 -6.74
N LEU A 104 31.13 14.49 -5.92
CA LEU A 104 30.13 14.62 -4.86
C LEU A 104 28.70 14.41 -5.39
N CYS A 105 28.36 15.06 -6.52
CA CYS A 105 27.05 14.89 -7.15
C CYS A 105 26.83 13.46 -7.62
N SER A 106 27.84 12.85 -8.25
CA SER A 106 27.77 11.48 -8.77
C SER A 106 27.56 10.44 -7.67
N ILE A 107 28.27 10.59 -6.54
CA ILE A 107 28.06 9.77 -5.33
C ILE A 107 26.63 9.92 -4.81
N ASN A 108 26.11 11.14 -4.70
CA ASN A 108 24.73 11.38 -4.24
C ASN A 108 23.65 10.83 -5.18
N LEU A 109 23.95 10.70 -6.48
CA LEU A 109 23.08 10.11 -7.48
C LEU A 109 23.15 8.57 -7.53
N ASN A 110 23.94 7.93 -6.65
CA ASN A 110 24.29 6.51 -6.75
C ASN A 110 24.90 6.14 -8.11
N LYS A 111 25.64 7.07 -8.72
CA LYS A 111 26.38 6.90 -9.97
C LYS A 111 27.87 6.78 -9.69
N VAL A 112 28.23 5.96 -8.70
CA VAL A 112 29.64 5.60 -8.46
C VAL A 112 30.02 4.56 -9.51
N ASN A 113 30.15 4.98 -10.77
CA ASN A 113 30.66 4.11 -11.82
C ASN A 113 32.18 4.12 -11.81
N THR A 114 32.81 3.13 -12.47
CA THR A 114 34.25 3.15 -12.78
C THR A 114 34.69 4.39 -13.56
N ASP A 115 33.75 5.19 -14.09
CA ASP A 115 33.96 6.44 -14.82
C ASP A 115 34.35 7.66 -13.95
N VAL A 116 34.14 7.60 -12.62
CA VAL A 116 34.52 8.69 -11.70
C VAL A 116 36.01 8.61 -11.33
N LEU A 117 36.58 7.40 -11.33
CA LEU A 117 37.98 7.15 -10.98
C LEU A 117 38.98 7.87 -11.91
N PRO A 118 38.78 7.91 -13.26
CA PRO A 118 39.59 8.76 -14.14
C PRO A 118 39.54 10.24 -13.79
N SER A 119 38.38 10.75 -13.33
CA SER A 119 38.23 12.15 -12.94
C SER A 119 38.97 12.45 -11.65
N ILE A 120 38.89 11.55 -10.65
CA ILE A 120 39.67 11.62 -9.41
C ILE A 120 41.17 11.58 -9.73
N GLN A 121 41.59 10.62 -10.55
CA GLN A 121 42.99 10.49 -10.95
C GLN A 121 43.47 11.73 -11.69
N LYS A 122 42.64 12.30 -12.57
CA LYS A 122 42.93 13.56 -13.26
C LYS A 122 43.13 14.71 -12.28
N ALA A 123 42.24 14.85 -11.29
CA ALA A 123 42.35 15.88 -10.26
C ALA A 123 43.62 15.73 -9.42
N ILE A 124 43.93 14.51 -8.96
CA ILE A 124 45.16 14.22 -8.19
C ILE A 124 46.41 14.51 -9.04
N THR A 125 46.45 14.01 -10.27
CA THR A 125 47.60 14.21 -11.20
C THR A 125 47.83 15.69 -11.49
N LEU A 126 46.76 16.46 -11.72
CA LEU A 126 46.84 17.91 -11.93
C LEU A 126 47.38 18.63 -10.69
N SER A 127 46.95 18.19 -9.50
CA SER A 127 47.42 18.74 -8.23
C SER A 127 48.92 18.51 -8.03
N GLU A 128 49.37 17.26 -8.21
CA GLU A 128 50.76 16.84 -8.01
C GLU A 128 51.73 17.50 -9.00
N ASN A 129 51.38 17.49 -10.30
CA ASN A 129 52.26 18.05 -11.34
C ASN A 129 52.47 19.56 -11.22
N ASN A 130 51.56 20.27 -10.55
CA ASN A 130 51.57 21.73 -10.45
C ASN A 130 51.74 22.24 -9.01
N ASN A 131 52.02 21.35 -8.04
CA ASN A 131 52.13 21.67 -6.61
C ASN A 131 50.95 22.51 -6.07
N VAL A 132 49.72 22.15 -6.45
CA VAL A 132 48.49 22.78 -5.94
C VAL A 132 48.05 21.99 -4.71
N GLU A 133 47.82 22.69 -3.59
CA GLU A 133 47.32 22.13 -2.33
C GLU A 133 46.15 22.98 -1.83
N GLY A 134 45.21 22.36 -1.10
CA GLY A 134 44.10 23.08 -0.47
C GLY A 134 42.78 22.31 -0.54
N PHE A 135 41.69 23.02 -0.25
CA PHE A 135 40.35 22.44 -0.08
C PHE A 135 39.88 21.59 -1.26
N ALA A 136 40.17 22.03 -2.49
CA ALA A 136 39.81 21.29 -3.70
C ALA A 136 40.52 19.93 -3.80
N THR A 137 41.83 19.90 -3.54
CA THR A 137 42.65 18.69 -3.52
C THR A 137 42.25 17.76 -2.38
N ASP A 138 41.97 18.31 -1.19
CA ASP A 138 41.54 17.53 -0.04
C ASP A 138 40.18 16.87 -0.26
N LEU A 139 39.25 17.53 -0.95
CA LEU A 139 37.99 16.90 -1.37
C LEU A 139 38.22 15.75 -2.36
N SER A 140 39.10 15.92 -3.35
CA SER A 140 39.42 14.85 -4.30
C SER A 140 40.06 13.64 -3.61
N LEU A 141 41.00 13.85 -2.69
CA LEU A 141 41.62 12.79 -1.89
C LEU A 141 40.59 12.11 -0.98
N PHE A 142 39.73 12.88 -0.30
CA PHE A 142 38.65 12.34 0.50
C PHE A 142 37.76 11.39 -0.32
N PHE A 143 37.31 11.80 -1.51
CA PHE A 143 36.48 10.93 -2.34
C PHE A 143 37.26 9.73 -2.89
N SER A 144 38.57 9.87 -3.19
CA SER A 144 39.43 8.75 -3.57
C SER A 144 39.44 7.68 -2.50
N HIS A 145 39.70 8.06 -1.25
CA HIS A 145 39.73 7.13 -0.12
C HIS A 145 38.36 6.52 0.20
N ILE A 146 37.27 7.27 0.00
CA ILE A 146 35.91 6.73 0.14
C ILE A 146 35.64 5.64 -0.91
N ILE A 147 36.08 5.83 -2.16
CA ILE A 147 35.89 4.86 -3.26
C ILE A 147 36.83 3.66 -3.12
N GLU A 148 38.05 3.87 -2.63
CA GLU A 148 39.03 2.81 -2.37
C GLU A 148 38.80 2.07 -1.04
N GLU A 149 37.71 2.37 -0.34
CA GLU A 149 37.37 1.82 0.99
C GLU A 149 38.44 2.07 2.07
N ASN A 150 39.29 3.10 1.90
CA ASN A 150 40.27 3.53 2.89
C ASN A 150 39.66 4.53 3.89
N ILE A 151 38.76 4.00 4.72
CA ILE A 151 37.91 4.76 5.64
C ILE A 151 38.72 5.60 6.66
N SER A 152 39.86 5.09 7.14
CA SER A 152 40.67 5.79 8.16
C SER A 152 41.31 7.06 7.60
N GLU A 153 41.82 7.01 6.38
CA GLU A 153 42.42 8.17 5.70
C GLU A 153 41.34 9.17 5.30
N ALA A 154 40.20 8.71 4.77
CA ALA A 154 39.05 9.57 4.49
C ALA A 154 38.56 10.34 5.72
N LYS A 155 38.45 9.68 6.89
CA LYS A 155 38.06 10.33 8.15
C LYS A 155 39.05 11.42 8.54
N THR A 156 40.35 11.10 8.50
CA THR A 156 41.42 12.04 8.87
C THR A 156 41.35 13.31 7.99
N ILE A 157 41.19 13.15 6.67
CA ILE A 157 41.07 14.28 5.75
C ILE A 157 39.81 15.11 6.03
N LEU A 158 38.69 14.45 6.33
CA LEU A 158 37.45 15.15 6.65
C LEU A 158 37.62 16.06 7.88
N GLU A 159 38.08 15.48 9.00
CA GLU A 159 38.16 16.15 10.30
C GLU A 159 39.27 17.20 10.33
N ASP A 160 40.46 16.89 9.84
CA ASP A 160 41.62 17.77 9.97
C ASP A 160 41.64 18.87 8.91
N LYS A 161 41.20 18.56 7.69
CA LYS A 161 41.39 19.44 6.53
C LYS A 161 40.09 20.05 5.99
N ILE A 162 39.04 19.25 5.79
CA ILE A 162 37.80 19.73 5.15
C ILE A 162 36.95 20.55 6.13
N GLU A 163 36.70 20.05 7.35
CA GLU A 163 35.85 20.74 8.32
C GLU A 163 36.49 22.01 8.89
N ASN A 164 37.83 22.05 8.94
CA ASN A 164 38.60 23.19 9.43
C ASN A 164 39.02 24.19 8.34
N ALA A 165 38.62 23.97 7.08
CA ALA A 165 39.01 24.81 5.96
C ALA A 165 38.52 26.26 6.17
N LYS A 166 39.46 27.21 6.19
CA LYS A 166 39.18 28.65 6.21
C LYS A 166 39.61 29.25 4.88
N ASP A 167 38.80 30.19 4.36
CA ASP A 167 39.09 30.98 3.16
C ASP A 167 39.27 30.17 1.86
N VAL A 168 38.18 29.60 1.34
CA VAL A 168 38.16 28.99 -0.01
C VAL A 168 37.90 30.07 -1.07
N THR A 169 38.91 30.37 -1.88
CA THR A 169 38.95 31.52 -2.83
C THR A 169 37.78 31.57 -3.83
N PHE A 170 37.12 30.44 -4.09
CA PHE A 170 36.13 30.27 -5.15
C PHE A 170 34.68 30.13 -4.64
N LEU A 171 34.47 30.06 -3.33
CA LEU A 171 33.15 29.91 -2.73
C LEU A 171 32.78 31.17 -1.96
N SER A 172 31.51 31.57 -2.05
CA SER A 172 30.99 32.53 -1.09
C SER A 172 30.99 31.92 0.31
N SER A 173 31.09 32.77 1.32
CA SER A 173 30.92 32.38 2.73
C SER A 173 29.58 31.70 3.00
N THR A 174 28.59 31.89 2.12
CA THR A 174 27.28 31.25 2.18
C THR A 174 27.30 29.80 1.67
N LEU A 175 28.10 29.49 0.63
CA LEU A 175 28.11 28.16 0.00
C LEU A 175 29.02 27.15 0.71
N GLN A 176 30.13 27.59 1.29
CA GLN A 176 31.11 26.69 1.89
C GLN A 176 30.54 25.80 3.02
N PRO A 177 29.78 26.32 4.01
CA PRO A 177 29.18 25.47 5.05
C PRO A 177 28.19 24.45 4.50
N ILE A 178 27.52 24.79 3.39
CA ILE A 178 26.54 23.91 2.75
C ILE A 178 27.25 22.76 2.04
N ILE A 179 28.32 23.04 1.30
CA ILE A 179 29.14 22.02 0.65
C ILE A 179 29.74 21.07 1.70
N ILE A 180 30.32 21.61 2.78
CA ILE A 180 30.83 20.80 3.90
C ILE A 180 29.70 19.93 4.49
N SER A 181 28.48 20.44 4.60
CA SER A 181 27.33 19.64 5.02
C SER A 181 27.01 18.49 4.05
N HIS A 182 27.08 18.70 2.75
CA HIS A 182 26.87 17.63 1.76
C HIS A 182 28.01 16.59 1.80
N VAL A 183 29.25 17.03 1.99
CA VAL A 183 30.42 16.15 2.16
C VAL A 183 30.28 15.35 3.45
N ARG A 184 29.84 15.97 4.55
CA ARG A 184 29.53 15.26 5.81
C ARG A 184 28.45 14.21 5.60
N ASN A 185 27.38 14.53 4.88
CA ASN A 185 26.34 13.56 4.56
C ASN A 185 26.85 12.39 3.71
N VAL A 186 27.85 12.62 2.84
CA VAL A 186 28.56 11.52 2.16
C VAL A 186 29.38 10.74 3.17
N ALA A 187 30.18 11.41 3.99
CA ALA A 187 30.98 10.77 5.02
C ALA A 187 30.16 9.89 5.97
N THR A 188 28.97 10.30 6.42
CA THR A 188 28.15 9.46 7.31
C THR A 188 27.67 8.17 6.65
N ARG A 189 27.58 8.12 5.30
CA ARG A 189 27.23 6.89 4.56
C ARG A 189 28.34 5.84 4.60
N TYR A 190 29.60 6.29 4.55
CA TYR A 190 30.75 5.42 4.30
C TYR A 190 31.71 5.31 5.48
N LEU A 191 31.73 6.30 6.38
CA LEU A 191 32.51 6.30 7.60
C LEU A 191 31.65 5.72 8.74
N PRO A 192 32.01 4.56 9.33
CA PRO A 192 31.30 4.02 10.48
C PRO A 192 31.46 4.97 11.68
N ALA A 193 30.36 5.32 12.32
CA ALA A 193 30.39 6.06 13.58
C ALA A 193 31.04 5.19 14.67
N GLU A 194 32.05 5.72 15.36
CA GLU A 194 32.73 5.05 16.47
C GLU A 194 31.76 4.73 17.63
N TRP A 195 31.47 3.43 17.77
CA TRP A 195 31.45 2.59 18.98
C TRP A 195 30.77 3.07 20.27
N SER A 196 29.49 2.67 20.38
CA SER A 196 28.95 1.92 21.54
C SER A 196 27.72 1.08 21.11
N GLN A 197 27.74 0.53 19.89
CA GLN A 197 26.52 0.12 19.16
C GLN A 197 26.28 -1.40 19.11
N ASP A 198 27.23 -2.25 19.52
CA ASP A 198 27.13 -3.70 19.31
C ASP A 198 25.92 -4.31 20.02
N GLU A 199 25.68 -4.00 21.29
CA GLU A 199 24.56 -4.60 22.04
C GLU A 199 23.19 -4.13 21.52
N VAL A 200 23.06 -2.86 21.12
CA VAL A 200 21.77 -2.35 20.62
C VAL A 200 21.50 -2.81 19.20
N LEU A 201 22.53 -2.91 18.36
CA LEU A 201 22.43 -3.46 17.02
C LEU A 201 22.13 -4.96 17.06
N GLU A 202 22.76 -5.70 17.98
CA GLU A 202 22.44 -7.11 18.25
C GLU A 202 20.99 -7.27 18.70
N GLN A 203 20.51 -6.49 19.67
CA GLN A 203 19.12 -6.54 20.12
C GLN A 203 18.14 -6.19 19.00
N LYS A 204 18.42 -5.14 18.21
CA LYS A 204 17.62 -4.77 17.04
C LYS A 204 17.56 -5.93 16.04
N LEU A 205 18.71 -6.54 15.72
CA LEU A 205 18.81 -7.61 14.74
C LEU A 205 18.13 -8.89 15.23
N GLU A 206 18.23 -9.19 16.52
CA GLU A 206 17.52 -10.30 17.16
C GLU A 206 16.01 -10.15 16.98
N PHE A 207 15.44 -8.99 17.32
CA PHE A 207 14.02 -8.74 17.15
C PHE A 207 13.60 -8.68 15.69
N GLU A 208 14.41 -8.13 14.80
CA GLU A 208 14.13 -8.13 13.37
C GLU A 208 14.09 -9.55 12.80
N ASN A 209 15.04 -10.42 13.17
CA ASN A 209 15.05 -11.81 12.73
C ASN A 209 13.82 -12.56 13.25
N LYS A 210 13.46 -12.38 14.53
CA LYS A 210 12.19 -12.92 15.08
C LYS A 210 10.96 -12.40 14.34
N ALA A 211 10.99 -11.16 13.87
CA ALA A 211 9.91 -10.60 13.07
C ALA A 211 9.81 -11.27 11.70
N LYS A 212 10.94 -11.44 11.01
CA LYS A 212 11.02 -12.14 9.71
C LYS A 212 10.58 -13.61 9.84
N ASP A 213 10.99 -14.30 10.90
CA ASP A 213 10.57 -15.69 11.16
C ASP A 213 9.05 -15.79 11.38
N ALA A 214 8.48 -14.88 12.17
CA ALA A 214 7.04 -14.81 12.39
C ALA A 214 6.28 -14.47 11.09
N GLU A 215 6.83 -13.59 10.26
CA GLU A 215 6.26 -13.26 8.95
C GLU A 215 6.23 -14.47 8.02
N ASN A 216 7.35 -15.20 7.93
CA ASN A 216 7.46 -16.44 7.14
C ASN A 216 6.48 -17.52 7.64
N ALA A 217 6.17 -17.52 8.94
CA ALA A 217 5.16 -18.40 9.53
C ALA A 217 3.71 -17.91 9.35
N GLY A 218 3.50 -16.70 8.81
CA GLY A 218 2.18 -16.07 8.67
C GLY A 218 1.61 -15.47 9.97
N ASP A 219 2.40 -15.41 11.05
CA ASP A 219 2.02 -14.77 12.32
C ASP A 219 2.32 -13.27 12.28
N TYR A 220 1.47 -12.53 11.56
CA TYR A 220 1.64 -11.08 11.37
C TYR A 220 1.56 -10.29 12.68
N LEU A 221 0.82 -10.75 13.68
CA LEU A 221 0.72 -10.05 14.97
C LEU A 221 2.03 -10.15 15.76
N SER A 222 2.64 -11.33 15.81
CA SER A 222 3.97 -11.48 16.43
C SER A 222 5.04 -10.75 15.63
N ALA A 223 4.97 -10.75 14.30
CA ALA A 223 5.89 -10.01 13.44
C ALA A 223 5.83 -8.49 13.72
N ILE A 224 4.63 -7.89 13.73
CA ILE A 224 4.44 -6.46 14.06
C ILE A 224 4.99 -6.12 15.45
N LYS A 225 4.74 -7.00 16.44
CA LYS A 225 5.25 -6.83 17.81
C LYS A 225 6.78 -6.82 17.82
N ASN A 226 7.42 -7.76 17.12
CA ASN A 226 8.87 -7.87 17.07
C ASN A 226 9.51 -6.70 16.30
N TYR A 227 8.95 -6.26 15.18
CA TYR A 227 9.39 -5.03 14.50
C TYR A 227 9.29 -3.80 15.41
N SER A 228 8.22 -3.71 16.21
CA SER A 228 8.06 -2.63 17.20
C SER A 228 9.12 -2.69 18.31
N GLN A 229 9.57 -3.88 18.72
CA GLN A 229 10.68 -4.03 19.66
C GLN A 229 12.02 -3.63 19.03
N ALA A 230 12.29 -4.04 17.78
CA ALA A 230 13.48 -3.62 17.05
C ALA A 230 13.57 -2.09 16.94
N LEU A 231 12.45 -1.43 16.62
CA LEU A 231 12.35 0.05 16.60
C LEU A 231 12.54 0.67 17.98
N LYS A 232 12.08 0.02 19.05
CA LYS A 232 12.27 0.50 20.43
C LYS A 232 13.73 0.44 20.85
N SER A 233 14.46 -0.61 20.44
CA SER A 233 15.91 -0.71 20.65
C SER A 233 16.64 0.44 19.95
N LEU A 234 16.19 0.87 18.77
CA LEU A 234 16.77 2.04 18.08
C LEU A 234 16.42 3.38 18.74
N LYS A 235 15.22 3.52 19.35
CA LYS A 235 14.78 4.76 20.01
C LYS A 235 15.49 5.05 21.33
N SER A 236 16.04 4.05 22.03
CA SER A 236 16.72 4.25 23.32
C SER A 236 18.01 5.08 23.22
N ILE A 237 18.57 5.19 22.02
CA ILE A 237 19.79 5.97 21.72
C ILE A 237 19.52 7.22 20.86
N GLY A 238 18.31 7.32 20.27
CA GLY A 238 18.05 8.10 19.06
C GLY A 238 18.72 7.41 17.86
N PRO A 239 18.03 7.20 16.71
CA PRO A 239 18.62 6.45 15.61
C PRO A 239 19.92 7.15 15.18
N PRO A 240 21.08 6.45 15.26
CA PRO A 240 22.33 6.94 14.71
C PRO A 240 22.10 7.46 13.29
N GLN A 241 22.78 8.53 12.90
CA GLN A 241 22.50 9.19 11.62
C GLN A 241 22.55 8.21 10.43
N ASN A 242 23.47 7.24 10.49
CA ASN A 242 23.68 6.15 9.54
C ASN A 242 22.64 5.00 9.58
N LEU A 243 21.77 4.93 10.60
CA LEU A 243 20.71 3.90 10.71
C LEU A 243 19.31 4.45 10.44
N ARG A 244 19.19 5.71 10.01
CA ARG A 244 17.90 6.34 9.73
C ARG A 244 17.17 5.62 8.62
N PHE A 245 17.83 5.34 7.50
CA PHE A 245 17.17 4.67 6.39
C PHE A 245 16.64 3.28 6.80
N GLU A 246 17.45 2.50 7.51
CA GLU A 246 17.05 1.20 8.04
C GLU A 246 15.87 1.30 9.02
N THR A 247 15.85 2.32 9.88
CA THR A 247 14.72 2.61 10.77
C THR A 247 13.44 2.85 9.97
N GLY A 248 13.53 3.60 8.86
CA GLY A 248 12.43 3.81 7.93
C GLY A 248 11.94 2.50 7.31
N THR A 249 12.86 1.61 6.93
CA THR A 249 12.55 0.29 6.36
C THR A 249 11.78 -0.59 7.34
N LEU A 250 12.19 -0.62 8.62
CA LEU A 250 11.49 -1.36 9.67
C LEU A 250 10.07 -0.81 9.91
N LEU A 251 9.91 0.52 9.96
CA LEU A 251 8.60 1.17 10.08
C LEU A 251 7.69 0.83 8.89
N ASN A 252 8.24 0.91 7.67
CA ASN A 252 7.51 0.57 6.46
C ASN A 252 7.08 -0.90 6.46
N ARG A 253 7.93 -1.82 6.93
CA ARG A 253 7.58 -3.24 7.03
C ARG A 253 6.49 -3.51 8.08
N GLY A 254 6.60 -2.90 9.26
CA GLY A 254 5.55 -2.97 10.27
C GLY A 254 4.21 -2.43 9.77
N ALA A 255 4.24 -1.30 9.06
CA ALA A 255 3.07 -0.71 8.42
C ALA A 255 2.46 -1.65 7.36
N TYR A 256 3.29 -2.26 6.51
CA TYR A 256 2.86 -3.25 5.52
C TYR A 256 2.11 -4.41 6.15
N LEU A 257 2.66 -4.99 7.23
CA LEU A 257 1.97 -6.06 7.97
C LEU A 257 0.67 -5.60 8.61
N ALA A 258 0.63 -4.37 9.12
CA ALA A 258 -0.60 -3.76 9.64
C ALA A 258 -1.67 -3.63 8.53
N THR A 259 -1.29 -3.34 7.28
CA THR A 259 -2.24 -3.36 6.15
C THR A 259 -2.80 -4.75 5.86
N LEU A 260 -1.98 -5.81 5.99
CA LEU A 260 -2.42 -7.19 5.73
C LEU A 260 -3.54 -7.61 6.68
N ILE A 261 -3.44 -7.21 7.96
CA ILE A 261 -4.46 -7.50 8.98
C ILE A 261 -5.62 -6.49 8.99
N GLY A 262 -5.66 -5.54 8.05
CA GLY A 262 -6.72 -4.54 7.90
C GLY A 262 -6.66 -3.37 8.88
N ASN A 263 -5.56 -3.20 9.63
CA ASN A 263 -5.38 -2.08 10.55
C ASN A 263 -4.82 -0.85 9.83
N PHE A 264 -5.64 -0.24 8.97
CA PHE A 264 -5.23 0.83 8.07
C PHE A 264 -4.79 2.11 8.80
N ASP A 265 -5.45 2.49 9.91
CA ASP A 265 -5.12 3.74 10.60
C ASP A 265 -3.73 3.70 11.24
N ASP A 266 -3.37 2.56 11.85
CA ASP A 266 -2.02 2.37 12.41
C ASP A 266 -0.96 2.25 11.30
N ALA A 267 -1.28 1.55 10.20
CA ALA A 267 -0.40 1.47 9.03
C ALA A 267 -0.09 2.86 8.47
N ILE A 268 -1.10 3.71 8.28
CA ILE A 268 -0.94 5.09 7.78
C ILE A 268 -0.03 5.89 8.71
N LYS A 269 -0.18 5.75 10.03
CA LYS A 269 0.66 6.44 11.01
C LYS A 269 2.12 6.01 10.87
N GLN A 270 2.38 4.70 10.80
CA GLN A 270 3.73 4.15 10.67
C GLN A 270 4.39 4.52 9.33
N TYR A 271 3.66 4.49 8.21
CA TYR A 271 4.19 4.95 6.92
C TYR A 271 4.56 6.44 6.94
N LYS A 272 3.77 7.29 7.60
CA LYS A 272 4.11 8.72 7.76
C LYS A 272 5.37 8.93 8.59
N GLU A 273 5.55 8.14 9.66
CA GLU A 273 6.79 8.12 10.44
C GLU A 273 7.97 7.67 9.57
N ALA A 274 7.80 6.60 8.78
CA ALA A 274 8.83 6.10 7.85
C ALA A 274 9.26 7.18 6.84
N ILE A 275 8.30 7.88 6.22
CA ILE A 275 8.58 8.99 5.29
C ILE A 275 9.40 10.08 5.98
N SER A 276 9.03 10.48 7.20
CA SER A 276 9.76 11.53 7.92
C SER A 276 11.21 11.13 8.20
N VAL A 277 11.47 9.84 8.43
CA VAL A 277 12.80 9.29 8.67
C VAL A 277 13.59 9.16 7.37
N TYR A 278 12.98 8.67 6.28
CA TYR A 278 13.64 8.56 4.97
C TYR A 278 14.13 9.92 4.47
N LEU A 279 13.29 10.97 4.59
CA LEU A 279 13.60 12.31 4.08
C LEU A 279 14.80 12.97 4.78
N VAL A 280 15.12 12.55 6.00
CA VAL A 280 16.27 13.04 6.78
C VAL A 280 17.38 12.00 6.92
N SER A 281 17.27 10.87 6.21
CA SER A 281 18.29 9.83 6.18
C SER A 281 19.45 10.23 5.28
N ASP A 282 20.58 9.57 5.49
CA ASP A 282 21.77 9.72 4.68
C ASP A 282 21.83 8.70 3.53
N ALA A 283 20.78 7.93 3.23
CA ALA A 283 20.80 7.03 2.08
C ALA A 283 20.92 7.76 0.72
N TYR A 284 21.11 6.99 -0.36
CA TYR A 284 21.15 7.56 -1.71
C TYR A 284 19.80 8.20 -2.07
N LEU A 285 19.83 9.30 -2.82
CA LEU A 285 18.60 10.03 -3.16
C LEU A 285 17.60 9.15 -3.91
N ILE A 286 18.10 8.22 -4.71
CA ILE A 286 17.27 7.26 -5.43
C ILE A 286 16.52 6.32 -4.48
N GLU A 287 17.18 5.79 -3.45
CA GLU A 287 16.58 4.92 -2.45
C GLU A 287 15.57 5.67 -1.58
N ILE A 288 15.93 6.88 -1.14
CA ILE A 288 15.02 7.78 -0.41
C ILE A 288 13.76 8.03 -1.25
N SER A 289 13.93 8.35 -2.54
CA SER A 289 12.80 8.68 -3.42
C SER A 289 11.92 7.46 -3.65
N ARG A 290 12.51 6.29 -3.92
CA ARG A 290 11.79 5.03 -4.12
C ARG A 290 10.98 4.63 -2.88
N SER A 291 11.63 4.51 -1.72
CA SER A 291 10.98 4.08 -0.47
C SER A 291 9.92 5.07 0.02
N THR A 292 10.12 6.37 -0.24
CA THR A 292 9.12 7.40 0.04
C THR A 292 7.91 7.27 -0.90
N GLY A 293 8.15 7.02 -2.20
CA GLY A 293 7.11 6.72 -3.18
C GLY A 293 6.26 5.52 -2.79
N ASP A 294 6.90 4.42 -2.37
CA ASP A 294 6.24 3.19 -1.92
C ASP A 294 5.35 3.43 -0.69
N SER A 295 5.86 4.23 0.25
CA SER A 295 5.11 4.61 1.45
C SER A 295 3.88 5.46 1.12
N TYR A 296 4.02 6.45 0.22
CA TYR A 296 2.88 7.26 -0.23
C TYR A 296 1.84 6.45 -1.01
N SER A 297 2.29 5.57 -1.92
CA SER A 297 1.43 4.65 -2.66
C SER A 297 0.61 3.76 -1.70
N SER A 298 1.28 3.21 -0.69
CA SER A 298 0.63 2.38 0.34
C SER A 298 -0.36 3.15 1.21
N ILE A 299 -0.05 4.40 1.60
CA ILE A 299 -1.00 5.27 2.31
C ILE A 299 -2.21 5.59 1.43
N GLY A 300 -1.99 5.92 0.15
CA GLY A 300 -3.06 6.18 -0.81
C GLY A 300 -4.01 4.99 -0.93
N ALA A 301 -3.46 3.78 -1.04
CA ALA A 301 -4.24 2.55 -1.06
C ALA A 301 -5.00 2.28 0.25
N CYS A 302 -4.42 2.58 1.42
CA CYS A 302 -5.13 2.49 2.70
C CYS A 302 -6.32 3.45 2.75
N TYR A 303 -6.16 4.70 2.30
CA TYR A 303 -7.26 5.66 2.22
C TYR A 303 -8.32 5.23 1.20
N LEU A 304 -7.90 4.65 0.07
CA LEU A 304 -8.78 4.10 -0.94
C LEU A 304 -9.63 2.96 -0.36
N ALA A 305 -9.04 2.05 0.41
CA ALA A 305 -9.74 0.98 1.12
C ALA A 305 -10.77 1.51 2.13
N GLN A 306 -10.50 2.66 2.73
CA GLN A 306 -11.43 3.38 3.60
C GLN A 306 -12.46 4.24 2.85
N SER A 307 -12.51 4.17 1.51
CA SER A 307 -13.36 5.02 0.64
C SER A 307 -13.11 6.54 0.79
N LYS A 308 -11.92 6.94 1.25
CA LYS A 308 -11.51 8.35 1.41
C LYS A 308 -10.79 8.83 0.14
N TYR A 309 -11.52 8.89 -0.98
CA TYR A 309 -10.97 9.08 -2.33
C TYR A 309 -10.13 10.35 -2.50
N LYS A 310 -10.53 11.49 -1.89
CA LYS A 310 -9.75 12.74 -1.97
C LYS A 310 -8.37 12.59 -1.31
N ALA A 311 -8.34 12.02 -0.11
CA ALA A 311 -7.07 11.77 0.58
C ALA A 311 -6.22 10.73 -0.16
N ALA A 312 -6.84 9.69 -0.72
CA ALA A 312 -6.13 8.71 -1.54
C ALA A 312 -5.46 9.36 -2.76
N LEU A 313 -6.19 10.18 -3.51
CA LEU A 313 -5.68 10.90 -4.68
C LEU A 313 -4.46 11.77 -4.34
N GLU A 314 -4.53 12.58 -3.28
CA GLU A 314 -3.42 13.44 -2.83
C GLU A 314 -2.13 12.63 -2.54
N HIS A 315 -2.26 11.39 -2.06
CA HIS A 315 -1.11 10.55 -1.73
C HIS A 315 -0.59 9.79 -2.97
N PHE A 316 -1.46 9.37 -3.89
CA PHE A 316 -1.02 8.80 -5.17
C PHE A 316 -0.25 9.83 -6.01
N GLU A 317 -0.66 11.09 -6.00
CA GLU A 317 0.06 12.18 -6.67
C GLU A 317 1.47 12.38 -6.11
N LYS A 318 1.60 12.35 -4.78
CA LYS A 318 2.92 12.39 -4.12
C LYS A 318 3.76 11.16 -4.46
N ALA A 319 3.16 9.97 -4.48
CA ALA A 319 3.87 8.75 -4.89
C ALA A 319 4.43 8.89 -6.31
N ILE A 320 3.60 9.37 -7.25
CA ILE A 320 4.00 9.64 -8.64
C ILE A 320 5.15 10.66 -8.70
N GLU A 321 5.12 11.73 -7.90
CA GLU A 321 6.20 12.73 -7.84
C GLU A 321 7.54 12.07 -7.44
N PHE A 322 7.53 11.29 -6.36
CA PHE A 322 8.73 10.61 -5.87
C PHE A 322 9.24 9.52 -6.82
N TYR A 323 8.35 8.77 -7.47
CA TYR A 323 8.77 7.80 -8.49
C TYR A 323 9.37 8.50 -9.73
N ASN A 324 8.79 9.61 -10.20
CA ASN A 324 9.39 10.38 -11.30
C ASN A 324 10.77 10.91 -10.92
N ARG A 325 10.95 11.40 -9.69
CA ARG A 325 12.26 11.79 -9.19
C ARG A 325 13.24 10.61 -9.23
N SER A 326 12.83 9.42 -8.79
CA SER A 326 13.67 8.22 -8.86
C SER A 326 14.02 7.84 -10.31
N ILE A 327 13.05 7.88 -11.23
CA ILE A 327 13.25 7.62 -12.67
C ILE A 327 14.30 8.55 -13.29
N ASP A 328 14.29 9.83 -12.91
CA ASP A 328 15.21 10.84 -13.43
C ASP A 328 16.67 10.63 -13.00
N LEU A 329 16.87 9.91 -11.90
CA LEU A 329 18.17 9.58 -11.30
C LEU A 329 18.71 8.24 -11.80
N GLU A 330 17.83 7.31 -12.15
CA GLU A 330 18.14 5.92 -12.48
C GLU A 330 18.62 5.75 -13.95
N GLU A 331 19.45 4.73 -14.16
CA GLU A 331 19.87 4.30 -15.50
C GLU A 331 18.70 3.68 -16.29
N GLU A 332 18.74 3.77 -17.61
CA GLU A 332 17.61 3.44 -18.49
C GLU A 332 17.10 2.01 -18.29
N GLY A 333 17.98 1.04 -18.01
CA GLY A 333 17.64 -0.36 -17.79
C GLY A 333 16.89 -0.67 -16.48
N GLN A 334 16.92 0.23 -15.49
CA GLN A 334 16.31 0.00 -14.18
C GLN A 334 14.97 0.74 -13.99
N ARG A 335 14.66 1.71 -14.87
CA ARG A 335 13.45 2.55 -14.81
C ARG A 335 12.13 1.79 -14.93
N TYR A 336 12.14 0.60 -15.54
CA TYR A 336 10.91 -0.15 -15.86
C TYR A 336 10.00 -0.29 -14.64
N SER A 337 10.54 -0.78 -13.51
CA SER A 337 9.76 -1.03 -12.29
C SER A 337 9.18 0.27 -11.70
N LEU A 338 9.93 1.37 -11.74
CA LEU A 338 9.45 2.66 -11.24
C LEU A 338 8.36 3.27 -12.15
N VAL A 339 8.51 3.10 -13.46
CA VAL A 339 7.50 3.53 -14.43
C VAL A 339 6.24 2.70 -14.29
N GLU A 340 6.36 1.39 -14.08
CA GLU A 340 5.22 0.51 -13.78
C GLU A 340 4.47 0.96 -12.52
N CYS A 341 5.19 1.26 -11.43
CA CYS A 341 4.60 1.82 -10.21
C CYS A 341 3.90 3.16 -10.47
N THR A 342 4.49 4.01 -11.32
CA THR A 342 3.91 5.31 -11.70
C THR A 342 2.62 5.14 -12.49
N VAL A 343 2.62 4.26 -13.51
CA VAL A 343 1.43 3.93 -14.31
C VAL A 343 0.33 3.36 -13.42
N PHE A 344 0.69 2.47 -12.50
CA PHE A 344 -0.25 1.90 -11.55
C PHE A 344 -0.90 2.97 -10.66
N ASN A 345 -0.12 3.89 -10.08
CA ASN A 345 -0.64 4.99 -9.27
C ASN A 345 -1.50 5.98 -10.09
N LEU A 346 -1.20 6.18 -11.38
CA LEU A 346 -2.07 6.95 -12.29
C LEU A 346 -3.42 6.27 -12.46
N ALA A 347 -3.46 4.94 -12.61
CA ALA A 347 -4.69 4.17 -12.69
C ALA A 347 -5.53 4.28 -11.40
N LEU A 348 -4.90 4.19 -10.23
CA LEU A 348 -5.59 4.37 -8.94
C LEU A 348 -6.10 5.81 -8.75
N SER A 349 -5.38 6.80 -9.26
CA SER A 349 -5.82 8.20 -9.27
C SER A 349 -7.07 8.39 -10.12
N ILE A 350 -7.14 7.74 -11.30
CA ILE A 350 -8.33 7.73 -12.16
C ILE A 350 -9.52 7.12 -11.42
N LEU A 351 -9.33 5.97 -10.75
CA LEU A 351 -10.37 5.35 -9.93
C LEU A 351 -10.89 6.28 -8.82
N CYS A 352 -9.99 7.05 -8.18
CA CYS A 352 -10.40 8.05 -7.19
C CYS A 352 -11.22 9.19 -7.81
N LEU A 353 -10.77 9.76 -8.93
CA LEU A 353 -11.43 10.85 -9.64
C LEU A 353 -12.85 10.46 -10.09
N ILE A 354 -13.01 9.25 -10.61
CA ILE A 354 -14.30 8.68 -10.98
C ILE A 354 -15.24 8.64 -9.77
N ASN A 355 -14.77 8.11 -8.63
CA ASN A 355 -15.60 8.03 -7.41
C ASN A 355 -15.88 9.40 -6.77
N LEU A 356 -15.11 10.43 -7.13
CA LEU A 356 -15.37 11.83 -6.79
C LEU A 356 -16.31 12.53 -7.80
N ASN A 357 -16.78 11.85 -8.83
CA ASN A 357 -17.53 12.42 -9.96
C ASN A 357 -16.80 13.56 -10.68
N ASN A 358 -15.46 13.52 -10.72
CA ASN A 358 -14.62 14.53 -11.34
C ASN A 358 -14.12 14.06 -12.70
N SER A 359 -15.00 14.10 -13.72
CA SER A 359 -14.69 13.56 -15.05
C SER A 359 -13.71 14.41 -15.86
N THR A 360 -13.59 15.71 -15.59
CA THR A 360 -12.71 16.63 -16.35
C THR A 360 -11.24 16.32 -16.15
N ASP A 361 -10.89 15.81 -14.97
CA ASP A 361 -9.49 15.61 -14.57
C ASP A 361 -8.99 14.20 -14.92
N ILE A 362 -9.82 13.31 -15.45
CA ILE A 362 -9.42 11.91 -15.78
C ILE A 362 -8.46 11.87 -16.98
N MET A 363 -8.76 12.63 -18.04
CA MET A 363 -8.04 12.54 -19.31
C MET A 363 -6.54 12.87 -19.24
N PRO A 364 -6.07 13.86 -18.45
CA PRO A 364 -4.64 14.07 -18.20
C PRO A 364 -3.92 12.83 -17.65
N TYR A 365 -4.52 12.12 -16.69
CA TYR A 365 -3.91 10.94 -16.06
C TYR A 365 -3.88 9.76 -17.02
N LEU A 366 -4.98 9.53 -17.74
CA LEU A 366 -5.04 8.50 -18.79
C LEU A 366 -3.98 8.73 -19.86
N ARG A 367 -3.89 9.95 -20.41
CA ARG A 367 -2.87 10.28 -21.42
C ARG A 367 -1.46 10.06 -20.91
N LYS A 368 -1.16 10.50 -19.68
CA LYS A 368 0.16 10.32 -19.07
C LYS A 368 0.48 8.83 -18.89
N ALA A 369 -0.48 8.04 -18.42
CA ALA A 369 -0.31 6.60 -18.24
C ALA A 369 -0.06 5.90 -19.58
N THR A 370 -0.87 6.18 -20.62
CA THR A 370 -0.71 5.59 -21.96
C THR A 370 0.65 5.91 -22.56
N VAL A 371 1.10 7.17 -22.48
CA VAL A 371 2.41 7.59 -23.01
C VAL A 371 3.55 6.88 -22.30
N LEU A 372 3.50 6.78 -20.96
CA LEU A 372 4.52 6.07 -20.18
C LEU A 372 4.54 4.57 -20.49
N SER A 373 3.36 3.94 -20.54
CA SER A 373 3.24 2.52 -20.87
C SER A 373 3.78 2.20 -22.25
N GLN A 374 3.52 3.03 -23.26
CA GLN A 374 4.04 2.85 -24.61
C GLN A 374 5.55 3.09 -24.68
N LYS A 375 6.04 4.18 -24.08
CA LYS A 375 7.45 4.56 -24.12
C LYS A 375 8.36 3.49 -23.49
N TYR A 376 7.93 2.89 -22.39
CA TYR A 376 8.73 1.92 -21.62
C TYR A 376 8.28 0.46 -21.80
N ASN A 377 7.37 0.19 -22.76
CA ASN A 377 6.77 -1.12 -22.99
C ASN A 377 6.29 -1.80 -21.70
N ILE A 378 5.57 -1.06 -20.85
CA ILE A 378 5.01 -1.60 -19.61
C ILE A 378 3.96 -2.65 -19.96
N GLU A 379 4.02 -3.82 -19.34
CA GLU A 379 3.08 -4.93 -19.49
C GLU A 379 2.45 -5.32 -18.14
N GLY A 380 1.44 -6.19 -18.19
CA GLY A 380 0.77 -6.70 -16.99
C GLY A 380 -0.25 -5.75 -16.37
N PHE A 381 -0.51 -5.98 -15.08
CA PHE A 381 -1.67 -5.44 -14.36
C PHE A 381 -1.82 -3.92 -14.43
N ALA A 382 -0.72 -3.17 -14.29
CA ALA A 382 -0.75 -1.71 -14.32
C ALA A 382 -1.27 -1.18 -15.67
N LYS A 383 -0.80 -1.73 -16.78
CA LYS A 383 -1.25 -1.37 -18.13
C LYS A 383 -2.69 -1.82 -18.38
N ASP A 384 -3.02 -3.06 -18.02
CA ASP A 384 -4.35 -3.61 -18.25
C ASP A 384 -5.42 -2.81 -17.49
N LEU A 385 -5.11 -2.32 -16.29
CA LEU A 385 -5.98 -1.45 -15.51
C LEU A 385 -6.19 -0.07 -16.17
N CYS A 386 -5.13 0.52 -16.73
CA CYS A 386 -5.25 1.76 -17.51
C CYS A 386 -6.11 1.57 -18.78
N LEU A 387 -5.90 0.47 -19.51
CA LEU A 387 -6.69 0.12 -20.69
C LEU A 387 -8.16 -0.10 -20.34
N PHE A 388 -8.43 -0.76 -19.22
CA PHE A 388 -9.79 -0.92 -18.71
C PHE A 388 -10.46 0.44 -18.49
N PHE A 389 -9.82 1.36 -17.77
CA PHE A 389 -10.40 2.70 -17.58
C PHE A 389 -10.56 3.47 -18.89
N LEU A 390 -9.61 3.34 -19.83
CA LEU A 390 -9.70 3.95 -21.15
C LEU A 390 -10.94 3.46 -21.91
N HIS A 391 -11.17 2.14 -21.96
CA HIS A 391 -12.33 1.57 -22.64
C HIS A 391 -13.64 2.00 -21.99
N VAL A 392 -13.69 2.13 -20.66
CA VAL A 392 -14.90 2.64 -19.99
C VAL A 392 -15.12 4.13 -20.29
N THR A 393 -14.07 4.95 -20.34
CA THR A 393 -14.20 6.38 -20.69
C THR A 393 -14.56 6.60 -22.16
N ASP A 394 -14.15 5.70 -23.05
CA ASP A 394 -14.48 5.73 -24.48
C ASP A 394 -15.83 5.04 -24.79
N GLU A 395 -16.58 4.64 -23.75
CA GLU A 395 -17.87 3.94 -23.85
C GLU A 395 -17.81 2.59 -24.61
N SER A 396 -16.61 1.99 -24.77
CA SER A 396 -16.44 0.65 -25.34
C SER A 396 -16.64 -0.44 -24.28
N THR A 397 -17.90 -0.71 -23.93
CA THR A 397 -18.25 -1.66 -22.85
C THR A 397 -17.84 -3.10 -23.13
N SER A 398 -17.75 -3.51 -24.41
CA SER A 398 -17.29 -4.84 -24.83
C SER A 398 -15.82 -5.05 -24.48
N ASP A 399 -14.96 -4.11 -24.88
CA ASP A 399 -13.52 -4.22 -24.69
C ASP A 399 -13.14 -4.05 -23.21
N ALA A 400 -13.83 -3.15 -22.51
CA ALA A 400 -13.68 -3.00 -21.06
C ALA A 400 -13.99 -4.31 -20.32
N TYR A 401 -15.05 -5.00 -20.72
CA TYR A 401 -15.47 -6.26 -20.11
C TYR A 401 -14.51 -7.41 -20.42
N ALA A 402 -14.04 -7.53 -21.67
CA ALA A 402 -13.06 -8.54 -22.06
C ALA A 402 -11.76 -8.41 -21.25
N ASN A 403 -11.29 -7.17 -21.08
CA ASN A 403 -10.07 -6.88 -20.32
C ASN A 403 -10.23 -7.22 -18.82
N LEU A 404 -11.41 -6.95 -18.24
CA LEU A 404 -11.73 -7.28 -16.86
C LEU A 404 -11.64 -8.79 -16.58
N ASN A 405 -12.34 -9.61 -17.38
CA ASN A 405 -12.44 -11.06 -17.17
C ASN A 405 -11.18 -11.85 -17.55
N GLU A 406 -10.48 -11.46 -18.62
CA GLU A 406 -9.33 -12.23 -19.09
C GLU A 406 -8.06 -11.87 -18.31
N LYS A 407 -7.87 -10.57 -18.02
CA LYS A 407 -6.58 -10.05 -17.54
C LYS A 407 -6.58 -9.58 -16.10
N LEU A 408 -7.59 -8.80 -15.69
CA LEU A 408 -7.61 -8.22 -14.34
C LEU A 408 -7.99 -9.26 -13.27
N GLU A 409 -8.97 -10.12 -13.52
CA GLU A 409 -9.33 -11.20 -12.56
C GLU A 409 -8.21 -12.21 -12.33
N ASN A 410 -7.35 -12.44 -13.33
CA ASN A 410 -6.24 -13.38 -13.26
C ASN A 410 -4.92 -12.73 -12.83
N ALA A 411 -4.91 -11.42 -12.55
CA ALA A 411 -3.70 -10.69 -12.21
C ALA A 411 -3.21 -11.07 -10.80
N THR A 412 -2.09 -11.78 -10.74
CA THR A 412 -1.45 -12.18 -9.47
C THR A 412 -0.30 -11.28 -9.04
N ASN A 413 0.25 -10.50 -9.98
CA ASN A 413 1.37 -9.58 -9.73
C ASN A 413 0.89 -8.13 -9.66
N VAL A 414 1.16 -7.49 -8.53
CA VAL A 414 0.72 -6.11 -8.25
C VAL A 414 1.91 -5.31 -7.73
N PRO A 415 2.24 -4.18 -8.36
CA PRO A 415 3.31 -3.32 -7.87
C PRO A 415 2.96 -2.77 -6.49
N VAL A 416 3.88 -2.91 -5.52
CA VAL A 416 3.93 -2.14 -4.25
C VAL A 416 2.80 -2.43 -3.24
N LEU A 417 1.70 -3.08 -3.63
CA LEU A 417 0.56 -3.33 -2.74
C LEU A 417 0.62 -4.70 -2.05
N SER A 418 0.12 -4.73 -0.81
CA SER A 418 -0.16 -5.97 -0.09
C SER A 418 -1.36 -6.71 -0.70
N SER A 419 -1.46 -8.01 -0.46
CA SER A 419 -2.58 -8.84 -0.97
C SER A 419 -3.96 -8.31 -0.53
N THR A 420 -4.08 -7.82 0.71
CA THR A 420 -5.32 -7.21 1.23
C THR A 420 -5.68 -5.92 0.49
N LEU A 421 -4.70 -5.06 0.22
CA LEU A 421 -4.94 -3.83 -0.54
C LEU A 421 -5.23 -4.12 -2.01
N HIS A 422 -4.57 -5.11 -2.62
CA HIS A 422 -4.88 -5.57 -3.96
C HIS A 422 -6.32 -6.06 -4.08
N ALA A 423 -6.77 -6.94 -3.17
CA ALA A 423 -8.15 -7.42 -3.15
C ALA A 423 -9.15 -6.26 -3.05
N THR A 424 -8.80 -5.23 -2.29
CA THR A 424 -9.63 -4.02 -2.14
C THR A 424 -9.66 -3.17 -3.42
N VAL A 425 -8.52 -2.99 -4.09
CA VAL A 425 -8.44 -2.30 -5.39
C VAL A 425 -9.26 -3.05 -6.43
N MET A 426 -9.09 -4.36 -6.55
CA MET A 426 -9.83 -5.20 -7.49
C MET A 426 -11.33 -5.13 -7.28
N ALA A 427 -11.75 -5.11 -6.02
CA ALA A 427 -13.14 -4.92 -5.70
C ALA A 427 -13.71 -3.56 -6.06
N LEU A 428 -12.95 -2.48 -5.86
CA LEU A 428 -13.38 -1.14 -6.29
C LEU A 428 -13.43 -1.03 -7.81
N VAL A 429 -12.49 -1.67 -8.51
CA VAL A 429 -12.50 -1.78 -9.97
C VAL A 429 -13.74 -2.54 -10.44
N MET A 430 -14.13 -3.61 -9.74
CA MET A 430 -15.32 -4.34 -10.12
C MET A 430 -16.64 -3.67 -9.69
N ASP A 431 -16.71 -3.01 -8.53
CA ASP A 431 -17.85 -2.16 -8.17
C ASP A 431 -18.03 -1.02 -9.19
N PHE A 432 -16.91 -0.49 -9.71
CA PHE A 432 -16.96 0.40 -10.85
C PHE A 432 -17.45 -0.33 -12.11
N ALA A 433 -16.91 -1.49 -12.46
CA ALA A 433 -17.34 -2.26 -13.62
C ALA A 433 -18.84 -2.57 -13.59
N THR A 434 -19.40 -2.97 -12.45
CA THR A 434 -20.85 -3.23 -12.33
C THR A 434 -21.67 -1.96 -12.51
N ARG A 435 -21.17 -0.79 -12.13
CA ARG A 435 -21.87 0.49 -12.40
C ARG A 435 -21.96 0.82 -13.89
N TYR A 436 -20.89 0.58 -14.66
CA TYR A 436 -20.75 1.09 -16.02
C TYR A 436 -20.84 0.03 -17.13
N ILE A 437 -20.72 -1.27 -16.80
CA ILE A 437 -20.76 -2.39 -17.75
C ILE A 437 -21.99 -3.25 -17.43
N PRO A 438 -23.06 -3.17 -18.25
CA PRO A 438 -24.27 -3.96 -18.04
C PRO A 438 -24.02 -5.47 -17.94
N ALA A 439 -23.06 -6.01 -18.73
CA ALA A 439 -22.69 -7.43 -18.72
C ALA A 439 -22.01 -7.89 -17.42
N ALA A 440 -21.29 -7.00 -16.72
CA ALA A 440 -20.68 -7.30 -15.42
C ALA A 440 -21.73 -7.43 -14.29
N ARG A 441 -22.89 -6.78 -14.43
CA ARG A 441 -24.02 -6.94 -13.49
C ARG A 441 -24.65 -8.33 -13.53
N THR A 442 -24.58 -8.99 -14.69
CA THR A 442 -25.22 -10.29 -14.96
C THR A 442 -24.39 -11.50 -14.54
N GLN A 443 -23.12 -11.34 -14.15
CA GLN A 443 -22.19 -12.46 -13.88
C GLN A 443 -22.09 -12.88 -12.41
N THR A 444 -22.81 -12.23 -11.48
CA THR A 444 -22.87 -12.67 -10.07
C THR A 444 -23.87 -13.79 -9.81
N GLN A 445 -24.61 -14.28 -10.81
CA GLN A 445 -25.66 -15.28 -10.59
C GLN A 445 -25.69 -16.30 -11.75
N GLU A 446 -25.25 -17.53 -11.47
CA GLU A 446 -25.31 -18.65 -12.42
C GLU A 446 -26.76 -19.11 -12.66
N LYS A 447 -27.09 -19.27 -13.94
CA LYS A 447 -28.26 -19.95 -14.51
C LYS A 447 -29.61 -19.60 -13.87
N PHE A 448 -30.17 -18.47 -14.32
CA PHE A 448 -31.56 -18.13 -14.03
C PHE A 448 -32.54 -18.90 -14.89
N ILE A 449 -33.45 -19.63 -14.25
CA ILE A 449 -34.79 -19.82 -14.80
C ILE A 449 -35.61 -18.62 -14.34
N GLU A 450 -36.25 -17.91 -15.27
CA GLU A 450 -37.11 -16.77 -14.93
C GLU A 450 -38.36 -17.28 -14.20
N GLU A 451 -38.33 -17.23 -12.87
CA GLU A 451 -39.46 -17.56 -12.01
C GLU A 451 -40.22 -16.30 -11.56
N LYS A 452 -41.52 -16.47 -11.28
CA LYS A 452 -42.34 -15.39 -10.72
C LYS A 452 -42.02 -15.18 -9.24
N GLY A 453 -41.74 -13.94 -8.87
CA GLY A 453 -41.40 -13.55 -7.51
C GLY A 453 -39.90 -13.65 -7.21
N GLU A 454 -39.49 -13.09 -6.08
CA GLU A 454 -38.11 -13.12 -5.58
C GLU A 454 -38.06 -13.41 -4.07
N VAL A 455 -36.87 -13.71 -3.56
CA VAL A 455 -36.62 -13.89 -2.13
C VAL A 455 -36.17 -12.56 -1.52
N ILE A 456 -36.91 -12.10 -0.54
CA ILE A 456 -36.70 -10.81 0.10
C ILE A 456 -36.20 -11.07 1.52
N LEU A 457 -35.01 -10.54 1.83
CA LEU A 457 -34.42 -10.61 3.17
C LEU A 457 -34.00 -9.21 3.64
N THR A 458 -33.75 -9.09 4.95
CA THR A 458 -33.18 -7.89 5.56
C THR A 458 -31.71 -8.10 5.88
N ARG A 459 -30.97 -7.02 6.11
CA ARG A 459 -29.59 -7.05 6.57
C ARG A 459 -29.46 -7.84 7.86
N LYS A 460 -30.43 -7.72 8.76
CA LYS A 460 -30.47 -8.52 10.00
C LYS A 460 -30.46 -10.02 9.71
N ILE A 461 -31.27 -10.48 8.75
CA ILE A 461 -31.29 -11.91 8.36
C ILE A 461 -29.94 -12.34 7.81
N TYR A 462 -29.32 -11.50 6.99
CA TYR A 462 -27.99 -11.78 6.47
C TYR A 462 -26.93 -11.85 7.58
N GLU A 463 -26.95 -10.91 8.51
CA GLU A 463 -26.10 -10.89 9.70
C GLU A 463 -26.31 -12.12 10.59
N ASP A 464 -27.54 -12.63 10.68
CA ASP A 464 -27.90 -13.83 11.44
C ASP A 464 -27.31 -15.10 10.80
N MET A 465 -27.35 -15.20 9.47
CA MET A 465 -26.66 -16.27 8.72
C MET A 465 -25.14 -16.22 8.96
N LEU A 466 -24.57 -15.02 8.87
CA LEU A 466 -23.13 -14.80 9.06
C LEU A 466 -22.70 -15.12 10.49
N LEU A 467 -23.48 -14.68 11.49
CA LEU A 467 -23.24 -14.96 12.90
C LEU A 467 -23.26 -16.45 13.19
N TYR A 468 -24.25 -17.17 12.66
CA TYR A 468 -24.35 -18.60 12.89
C TYR A 468 -23.20 -19.36 12.23
N GLY A 469 -22.93 -19.11 10.94
CA GLY A 469 -21.84 -19.76 10.22
C GLY A 469 -20.46 -19.50 10.82
N LEU A 470 -20.14 -18.23 11.12
CA LEU A 470 -18.83 -17.87 11.68
C LEU A 470 -18.63 -18.37 13.11
N THR A 471 -19.70 -18.64 13.87
CA THR A 471 -19.55 -19.23 15.21
C THR A 471 -18.90 -20.62 15.14
N PHE A 472 -19.19 -21.38 14.10
CA PHE A 472 -18.76 -22.78 13.92
C PHE A 472 -17.63 -22.96 12.90
N ALA A 473 -17.31 -21.91 12.14
CA ALA A 473 -16.18 -21.90 11.21
C ALA A 473 -15.52 -20.52 11.18
N ASN A 474 -14.47 -20.34 12.00
CA ASN A 474 -13.71 -19.08 12.11
C ASN A 474 -12.23 -19.33 12.39
N ARG A 475 -11.44 -18.25 12.44
CA ARG A 475 -9.97 -18.29 12.63
C ARG A 475 -9.48 -18.99 13.91
N LYS A 476 -10.30 -19.14 14.96
CA LYS A 476 -9.92 -19.89 16.17
C LYS A 476 -10.09 -21.41 16.02
N ILE A 477 -10.77 -21.86 14.97
CA ILE A 477 -11.01 -23.26 14.67
C ILE A 477 -10.07 -23.64 13.50
N PRO A 478 -9.23 -24.68 13.63
CA PRO A 478 -8.44 -25.17 12.50
C PRO A 478 -9.37 -25.60 11.35
N HIS A 479 -9.02 -25.29 10.10
CA HIS A 479 -9.88 -25.59 8.94
C HIS A 479 -10.44 -27.02 8.87
N PRO A 480 -9.69 -28.09 9.20
CA PRO A 480 -10.23 -29.46 9.18
C PRO A 480 -11.32 -29.73 10.23
N LYS A 481 -11.57 -28.80 11.15
CA LYS A 481 -12.58 -28.87 12.20
C LYS A 481 -13.73 -27.90 11.98
N TYR A 482 -13.83 -27.27 10.81
CA TYR A 482 -15.00 -26.48 10.47
C TYR A 482 -16.23 -27.37 10.45
N GLN A 483 -17.30 -26.86 11.04
CA GLN A 483 -18.58 -27.56 11.14
C GLN A 483 -19.59 -26.89 10.23
N GLU A 484 -20.35 -27.68 9.49
CA GLU A 484 -21.54 -27.17 8.82
C GLU A 484 -22.63 -26.93 9.85
N VAL A 485 -23.38 -25.86 9.64
CA VAL A 485 -24.56 -25.53 10.45
C VAL A 485 -25.79 -25.52 9.57
N MET A 486 -26.93 -25.82 10.17
CA MET A 486 -28.23 -25.86 9.50
C MET A 486 -29.28 -25.12 10.32
N ALA A 487 -30.14 -24.37 9.64
CA ALA A 487 -31.25 -23.63 10.24
C ALA A 487 -32.53 -23.73 9.38
N LEU A 488 -33.69 -23.56 10.02
CA LEU A 488 -34.95 -23.34 9.31
C LEU A 488 -35.14 -21.86 9.00
N ILE A 489 -35.77 -21.59 7.86
CA ILE A 489 -36.12 -20.25 7.44
C ILE A 489 -37.62 -20.06 7.66
N VAL A 490 -37.97 -19.09 8.50
CA VAL A 490 -39.36 -18.68 8.74
C VAL A 490 -39.65 -17.41 7.94
N GLY A 491 -40.85 -17.35 7.38
CA GLY A 491 -41.26 -16.22 6.56
C GLY A 491 -42.70 -16.34 6.08
N LYS A 492 -43.01 -15.62 5.01
CA LYS A 492 -44.33 -15.64 4.38
C LYS A 492 -44.24 -15.42 2.88
N LEU A 493 -45.30 -15.82 2.17
CA LEU A 493 -45.46 -15.53 0.75
C LEU A 493 -46.27 -14.25 0.55
N VAL A 494 -45.77 -13.33 -0.28
CA VAL A 494 -46.45 -12.09 -0.65
C VAL A 494 -46.33 -11.89 -2.16
N ASN A 495 -47.42 -12.00 -2.92
CA ASN A 495 -47.42 -11.83 -4.38
C ASN A 495 -46.34 -12.65 -5.11
N ASP A 496 -46.23 -13.94 -4.80
CA ASP A 496 -45.18 -14.88 -5.26
C ASP A 496 -43.77 -14.67 -4.66
N ASP A 497 -43.52 -13.57 -3.94
CA ASP A 497 -42.26 -13.33 -3.25
C ASP A 497 -42.17 -14.13 -1.93
N VAL A 498 -41.00 -14.66 -1.64
CA VAL A 498 -40.68 -15.30 -0.35
C VAL A 498 -40.03 -14.26 0.54
N VAL A 499 -40.76 -13.79 1.57
CA VAL A 499 -40.24 -12.78 2.50
C VAL A 499 -39.74 -13.48 3.76
N ILE A 500 -38.43 -13.42 4.01
CA ILE A 500 -37.78 -14.05 5.17
C ILE A 500 -37.88 -13.14 6.39
N SER A 501 -38.37 -13.69 7.51
CA SER A 501 -38.52 -12.98 8.78
C SER A 501 -37.56 -13.45 9.87
N GLU A 502 -37.10 -14.71 9.84
CA GLU A 502 -36.23 -15.28 10.86
C GLU A 502 -35.42 -16.49 10.35
N ILE A 503 -34.19 -16.64 10.84
CA ILE A 503 -33.36 -17.85 10.70
C ILE A 503 -33.28 -18.52 12.06
N VAL A 504 -33.71 -19.78 12.15
CA VAL A 504 -33.80 -20.52 13.42
C VAL A 504 -32.84 -21.71 13.41
N PRO A 505 -31.75 -21.69 14.21
CA PRO A 505 -30.79 -22.79 14.27
C PRO A 505 -31.39 -24.14 14.60
N MET A 506 -30.95 -25.18 13.89
CA MET A 506 -31.42 -26.55 14.04
C MET A 506 -30.33 -27.48 14.55
N ALA A 507 -29.20 -27.52 13.84
CA ALA A 507 -28.14 -28.49 14.06
C ALA A 507 -26.78 -27.97 13.60
N SER A 508 -25.72 -28.53 14.19
CA SER A 508 -24.33 -28.37 13.76
C SER A 508 -23.65 -29.74 13.71
N GLY A 509 -22.75 -29.96 12.73
CA GLY A 509 -22.18 -31.29 12.46
C GLY A 509 -20.72 -31.28 11.99
N THR A 510 -20.00 -32.38 12.24
CA THR A 510 -18.60 -32.60 11.76
C THR A 510 -18.51 -33.40 10.47
N ASP A 511 -19.57 -34.15 10.14
CA ASP A 511 -19.66 -34.87 8.87
C ASP A 511 -20.16 -33.89 7.81
N VAL A 512 -19.74 -34.09 6.57
CA VAL A 512 -19.94 -33.19 5.39
C VAL A 512 -21.43 -33.02 5.02
N GLU A 513 -22.35 -33.51 5.86
CA GLU A 513 -23.77 -33.65 5.60
C GLU A 513 -24.53 -33.59 6.95
N VAL A 514 -25.53 -32.70 7.08
CA VAL A 514 -26.41 -32.63 8.26
C VAL A 514 -27.72 -33.36 7.97
N GLU A 515 -27.93 -34.53 8.60
CA GLU A 515 -29.17 -35.32 8.49
C GLU A 515 -30.20 -34.95 9.57
N PHE A 516 -31.49 -34.99 9.23
CA PHE A 516 -32.58 -34.82 10.19
C PHE A 516 -32.72 -36.02 11.15
N LYS A 517 -32.55 -35.78 12.45
CA LYS A 517 -32.84 -36.74 13.52
C LYS A 517 -34.27 -36.54 14.07
N GLU A 518 -34.81 -37.54 14.78
CA GLU A 518 -36.16 -37.47 15.39
C GLU A 518 -36.38 -36.21 16.24
N GLU A 519 -35.35 -35.78 16.98
CA GLU A 519 -35.36 -34.56 17.81
C GLU A 519 -35.56 -33.26 17.00
N HIS A 520 -35.13 -33.24 15.74
CA HIS A 520 -35.29 -32.09 14.85
C HIS A 520 -36.75 -31.91 14.40
N TYR A 521 -37.53 -32.99 14.28
CA TYR A 521 -38.95 -32.89 13.89
C TYR A 521 -39.79 -32.20 14.97
N ALA A 522 -39.54 -32.51 16.24
CA ALA A 522 -40.22 -31.84 17.36
C ALA A 522 -39.89 -30.33 17.40
N LYS A 523 -38.62 -29.98 17.18
CA LYS A 523 -38.18 -28.57 17.11
C LYS A 523 -38.80 -27.86 15.90
N ALA A 524 -38.84 -28.50 14.73
CA ALA A 524 -39.49 -27.97 13.53
C ALA A 524 -40.99 -27.72 13.74
N ALA A 525 -41.72 -28.67 14.35
CA ALA A 525 -43.14 -28.51 14.66
C ALA A 525 -43.40 -27.36 15.65
N MET A 526 -42.53 -27.19 16.66
CA MET A 526 -42.60 -26.04 17.57
C MET A 526 -42.36 -24.72 16.83
N ILE A 527 -41.38 -24.68 15.93
CA ILE A 527 -41.05 -23.49 15.14
C ILE A 527 -42.21 -23.11 14.22
N ASP A 528 -42.78 -24.09 13.51
CA ASP A 528 -43.91 -23.87 12.61
C ASP A 528 -45.16 -23.39 13.38
N SER A 529 -45.43 -23.96 14.56
CA SER A 529 -46.51 -23.51 15.45
C SER A 529 -46.33 -22.05 15.89
N LYS A 530 -45.12 -21.65 16.30
CA LYS A 530 -44.81 -20.25 16.67
C LYS A 530 -44.86 -19.32 15.46
N ALA A 531 -44.44 -19.77 14.29
CA ALA A 531 -44.54 -19.00 13.05
C ALA A 531 -46.01 -18.74 12.69
N ALA A 532 -46.88 -19.74 12.85
CA ALA A 532 -48.30 -19.63 12.54
C ALA A 532 -49.00 -18.54 13.37
N GLU A 533 -48.58 -18.30 14.62
CA GLU A 533 -49.07 -17.19 15.45
C GLU A 533 -48.82 -15.81 14.82
N ARG A 534 -47.82 -15.69 13.94
CA ARG A 534 -47.46 -14.47 13.20
C ARG A 534 -47.99 -14.45 11.76
N ASN A 535 -48.86 -15.41 11.38
CA ASN A 535 -49.24 -15.69 9.99
C ASN A 535 -48.02 -15.96 9.08
N GLU A 536 -47.01 -16.59 9.64
CA GLU A 536 -45.79 -17.04 8.97
C GLU A 536 -45.72 -18.56 9.01
N PHE A 537 -44.81 -19.14 8.24
CA PHE A 537 -44.56 -20.58 8.21
C PHE A 537 -43.13 -20.85 7.78
N ILE A 538 -42.70 -22.11 7.82
CA ILE A 538 -41.37 -22.49 7.31
C ILE A 538 -41.35 -22.35 5.77
N VAL A 539 -40.55 -21.40 5.27
CA VAL A 539 -40.41 -21.11 3.83
C VAL A 539 -39.18 -21.76 3.22
N GLY A 540 -38.37 -22.45 3.99
CA GLY A 540 -37.16 -23.11 3.50
C GLY A 540 -36.17 -23.43 4.60
N TRP A 541 -34.92 -23.63 4.19
CA TRP A 541 -33.82 -23.97 5.09
C TRP A 541 -32.52 -23.31 4.62
N PHE A 542 -31.61 -23.16 5.57
CA PHE A 542 -30.29 -22.56 5.41
C PHE A 542 -29.24 -23.55 5.88
N HIS A 543 -28.13 -23.65 5.16
CA HIS A 543 -26.94 -24.33 5.65
C HIS A 543 -25.65 -23.70 5.14
N THR A 544 -24.54 -24.06 5.77
CA THR A 544 -23.22 -23.55 5.39
C THR A 544 -22.36 -24.60 4.72
N HIS A 545 -21.56 -24.18 3.74
CA HIS A 545 -20.53 -24.96 3.07
C HIS A 545 -19.15 -24.32 3.24
N PRO A 546 -18.53 -24.34 4.44
CA PRO A 546 -17.28 -23.62 4.68
C PRO A 546 -16.15 -24.10 3.75
N ARG A 547 -15.73 -23.27 2.79
CA ARG A 547 -14.69 -23.57 1.77
C ARG A 547 -15.07 -24.63 0.73
N ILE A 548 -16.34 -24.97 0.59
CA ILE A 548 -16.80 -25.98 -0.39
C ILE A 548 -17.39 -25.29 -1.63
N GLY A 549 -18.04 -24.14 -1.45
CA GLY A 549 -18.71 -23.40 -2.52
C GLY A 549 -20.23 -23.40 -2.42
N LEU A 550 -20.87 -22.68 -3.35
CA LEU A 550 -22.31 -22.38 -3.34
C LEU A 550 -23.06 -23.29 -4.30
N PHE A 551 -23.36 -24.52 -3.87
CA PHE A 551 -24.08 -25.52 -4.66
C PHE A 551 -24.92 -26.42 -3.76
N LEU A 552 -25.91 -27.13 -4.31
CA LEU A 552 -26.63 -28.19 -3.59
C LEU A 552 -25.94 -29.54 -3.82
N SER A 553 -25.51 -30.16 -2.72
CA SER A 553 -25.01 -31.54 -2.68
C SER A 553 -26.14 -32.55 -2.99
N PRO A 554 -25.84 -33.83 -3.25
CA PRO A 554 -26.86 -34.86 -3.38
C PRO A 554 -27.80 -34.96 -2.18
N ILE A 555 -27.30 -34.74 -0.95
CA ILE A 555 -28.11 -34.73 0.27
C ILE A 555 -28.95 -33.46 0.36
N ASP A 556 -28.41 -32.32 -0.04
CA ASP A 556 -29.15 -31.05 -0.06
C ASP A 556 -30.34 -31.13 -1.03
N ILE A 557 -30.17 -31.82 -2.17
CA ILE A 557 -31.25 -32.06 -3.13
C ILE A 557 -32.37 -32.89 -2.47
N ILE A 558 -32.03 -33.92 -1.70
CA ILE A 558 -33.02 -34.76 -0.99
C ILE A 558 -33.74 -33.94 0.09
N ASN A 559 -33.01 -33.17 0.89
CA ASN A 559 -33.58 -32.29 1.91
C ASN A 559 -34.51 -31.25 1.27
N GLN A 560 -34.05 -30.58 0.22
CA GLN A 560 -34.83 -29.59 -0.50
C GLN A 560 -36.07 -30.19 -1.15
N LEU A 561 -36.03 -31.44 -1.63
CA LEU A 561 -37.20 -32.13 -2.16
C LEU A 561 -38.28 -32.30 -1.09
N GLY A 562 -37.89 -32.63 0.15
CA GLY A 562 -38.82 -32.72 1.29
C GLY A 562 -39.55 -31.40 1.55
N TYR A 563 -38.84 -30.28 1.56
CA TYR A 563 -39.46 -28.95 1.73
C TYR A 563 -40.29 -28.51 0.54
N GLN A 564 -39.76 -28.69 -0.68
CA GLN A 564 -40.38 -28.19 -1.90
C GLN A 564 -41.61 -29.02 -2.32
N ALA A 565 -41.71 -30.26 -1.87
CA ALA A 565 -42.92 -31.08 -2.04
C ALA A 565 -44.11 -30.55 -1.23
N LEU A 566 -43.87 -29.92 -0.07
CA LEU A 566 -44.91 -29.32 0.77
C LEU A 566 -45.21 -27.87 0.40
N ASN A 567 -44.19 -27.15 -0.08
CA ASN A 567 -44.29 -25.77 -0.52
C ASN A 567 -43.47 -25.58 -1.80
N GLU A 568 -44.13 -25.43 -2.96
CA GLU A 568 -43.43 -25.26 -4.25
C GLU A 568 -42.46 -24.06 -4.28
N LYS A 569 -42.68 -23.06 -3.41
CA LYS A 569 -41.83 -21.89 -3.24
C LYS A 569 -40.72 -22.06 -2.21
N ALA A 570 -40.58 -23.23 -1.60
CA ALA A 570 -39.52 -23.48 -0.63
C ALA A 570 -38.14 -23.21 -1.23
N ILE A 571 -37.23 -22.71 -0.40
CA ILE A 571 -35.87 -22.34 -0.80
C ILE A 571 -34.81 -23.05 0.03
N ALA A 572 -33.66 -23.34 -0.60
CA ALA A 572 -32.44 -23.74 0.07
C ALA A 572 -31.42 -22.59 -0.03
N ILE A 573 -30.94 -22.09 1.11
CA ILE A 573 -29.84 -21.11 1.14
C ILE A 573 -28.55 -21.85 1.49
N VAL A 574 -27.57 -21.80 0.59
CA VAL A 574 -26.21 -22.29 0.84
C VAL A 574 -25.33 -21.07 1.14
N PHE A 575 -24.59 -21.12 2.25
CA PHE A 575 -23.73 -20.03 2.68
C PHE A 575 -22.28 -20.48 2.84
N ASP A 576 -21.37 -19.83 2.12
CA ASP A 576 -19.93 -20.02 2.26
C ASP A 576 -19.27 -18.65 2.47
N PHE A 577 -18.99 -18.32 3.73
CA PHE A 577 -18.34 -17.06 4.09
C PHE A 577 -16.95 -16.91 3.46
N THR A 578 -16.30 -18.00 3.02
CA THR A 578 -15.00 -17.92 2.35
C THR A 578 -15.11 -17.54 0.88
N GLN A 579 -16.31 -17.64 0.31
CA GLN A 579 -16.65 -17.11 -1.02
C GLN A 579 -17.11 -15.65 -0.94
N MET A 580 -17.21 -15.07 0.26
CA MET A 580 -17.53 -13.66 0.40
C MET A 580 -16.41 -12.81 -0.17
N THR A 581 -16.79 -11.98 -1.12
CA THR A 581 -15.94 -10.93 -1.66
C THR A 581 -16.79 -9.67 -1.73
N LEU A 582 -16.20 -8.59 -2.23
CA LEU A 582 -16.94 -7.36 -2.50
C LEU A 582 -18.03 -7.53 -3.59
N LEU A 583 -18.00 -8.64 -4.33
CA LEU A 583 -18.93 -8.95 -5.43
C LEU A 583 -19.85 -10.13 -5.15
N LYS A 584 -19.41 -11.03 -4.26
CA LYS A 584 -20.14 -12.22 -3.87
C LYS A 584 -20.60 -12.04 -2.44
N SER A 585 -21.90 -12.09 -2.23
CA SER A 585 -22.50 -12.04 -0.88
C SER A 585 -22.14 -13.25 0.00
N GLY A 586 -21.45 -14.25 -0.56
CA GLY A 586 -21.10 -15.49 0.12
C GLY A 586 -22.26 -16.46 0.25
N PHE A 587 -23.37 -16.24 -0.46
CA PHE A 587 -24.49 -17.17 -0.44
C PHE A 587 -25.20 -17.29 -1.77
N GLY A 588 -25.81 -18.45 -1.99
CA GLY A 588 -26.71 -18.74 -3.09
C GLY A 588 -28.05 -19.21 -2.57
N ILE A 589 -29.13 -18.87 -3.27
CA ILE A 589 -30.48 -19.39 -2.98
C ILE A 589 -30.90 -20.26 -4.15
N PHE A 590 -31.37 -21.46 -3.85
CA PHE A 590 -31.65 -22.48 -4.85
C PHE A 590 -33.05 -23.08 -4.69
N ARG A 591 -33.57 -23.58 -5.81
CA ARG A 591 -34.80 -24.34 -5.91
C ARG A 591 -34.63 -25.47 -6.92
N LEU A 592 -35.30 -26.60 -6.70
CA LEU A 592 -35.28 -27.72 -7.64
C LEU A 592 -36.16 -27.42 -8.86
N ASP A 593 -35.68 -27.76 -10.05
CA ASP A 593 -36.42 -27.60 -11.32
C ASP A 593 -37.66 -28.50 -11.36
N ASN A 594 -37.57 -29.69 -10.75
CA ASN A 594 -38.66 -30.65 -10.71
C ASN A 594 -38.70 -31.38 -9.35
N PRO A 595 -39.54 -30.94 -8.40
CA PRO A 595 -39.61 -31.51 -7.05
C PRO A 595 -40.21 -32.94 -7.01
N ASN A 596 -40.55 -33.53 -8.16
CA ASN A 596 -41.04 -34.92 -8.25
C ASN A 596 -39.96 -35.94 -8.64
N LYS A 597 -38.69 -35.52 -8.80
CA LYS A 597 -37.58 -36.40 -9.17
C LYS A 597 -36.52 -36.44 -8.07
N SER A 598 -36.09 -37.65 -7.69
CA SER A 598 -35.07 -37.86 -6.65
C SER A 598 -33.67 -37.31 -6.99
N TYR A 599 -33.40 -37.01 -8.26
CA TYR A 599 -32.19 -36.32 -8.73
C TYR A 599 -32.59 -35.13 -9.62
N ALA A 600 -33.30 -34.17 -9.03
CA ALA A 600 -33.70 -32.97 -9.73
C ALA A 600 -32.48 -32.07 -9.99
N ALA A 601 -32.40 -31.50 -11.19
CA ALA A 601 -31.58 -30.32 -11.41
C ALA A 601 -32.14 -29.14 -10.58
N TYR A 602 -31.31 -28.13 -10.35
CA TYR A 602 -31.69 -26.93 -9.62
C TYR A 602 -31.18 -25.68 -10.33
N HIS A 603 -31.78 -24.55 -9.97
CA HIS A 603 -31.42 -23.22 -10.47
C HIS A 603 -31.31 -22.23 -9.32
N SER A 604 -30.65 -21.11 -9.59
CA SER A 604 -30.56 -19.99 -8.66
C SER A 604 -31.87 -19.20 -8.66
N VAL A 605 -32.32 -18.81 -7.46
CA VAL A 605 -33.51 -18.01 -7.20
C VAL A 605 -33.13 -16.53 -7.04
N ARG A 606 -33.96 -15.62 -7.57
CA ARG A 606 -33.73 -14.16 -7.44
C ARG A 606 -33.90 -13.75 -5.99
N TRP A 607 -33.04 -12.85 -5.53
CA TRP A 607 -33.15 -12.33 -4.19
C TRP A 607 -32.69 -10.88 -4.09
N ARG A 608 -33.14 -10.18 -3.04
CA ARG A 608 -32.64 -8.85 -2.66
C ARG A 608 -32.64 -8.63 -1.16
N ILE A 609 -31.69 -7.82 -0.69
CA ILE A 609 -31.66 -7.30 0.67
C ILE A 609 -32.33 -5.92 0.67
N THR A 610 -33.34 -5.72 1.52
CA THR A 610 -34.22 -4.53 1.46
C THR A 610 -33.62 -3.23 2.01
N ASP A 611 -32.58 -3.34 2.83
CA ASP A 611 -31.99 -2.30 3.67
C ASP A 611 -30.46 -2.24 3.56
N ASP A 612 -29.92 -2.58 2.39
CA ASP A 612 -28.48 -2.79 2.18
C ASP A 612 -27.66 -1.49 2.19
N SER A 613 -26.41 -1.61 2.64
CA SER A 613 -25.38 -0.59 2.49
C SER A 613 -24.71 -0.71 1.13
N LYS A 614 -23.87 0.26 0.76
CA LYS A 614 -23.10 0.20 -0.49
C LYS A 614 -22.06 -0.93 -0.51
N ASN A 615 -21.86 -1.68 0.58
CA ASN A 615 -20.76 -2.63 0.71
C ASN A 615 -21.01 -3.76 1.75
N LEU A 616 -21.66 -4.84 1.32
CA LEU A 616 -21.99 -5.98 2.18
C LEU A 616 -20.74 -6.67 2.78
N TYR A 617 -19.62 -6.71 2.06
CA TYR A 617 -18.38 -7.38 2.50
C TYR A 617 -17.72 -6.71 3.70
N PHE A 618 -17.44 -5.40 3.63
CA PHE A 618 -16.80 -4.69 4.75
C PHE A 618 -17.71 -4.66 5.98
N ASP A 619 -19.01 -4.47 5.76
CA ASP A 619 -20.01 -4.47 6.81
C ASP A 619 -20.06 -5.81 7.54
N SER A 620 -19.86 -6.92 6.83
CA SER A 620 -19.81 -8.27 7.40
C SER A 620 -18.60 -8.49 8.30
N ILE A 621 -17.42 -8.06 7.86
CA ILE A 621 -16.18 -8.16 8.64
C ILE A 621 -16.30 -7.33 9.93
N ALA A 622 -16.84 -6.12 9.81
CA ALA A 622 -17.05 -5.24 10.95
C ALA A 622 -18.12 -5.80 11.89
N PHE A 623 -19.22 -6.32 11.35
CA PHE A 623 -20.36 -6.81 12.11
C PHE A 623 -19.97 -7.89 13.11
N TYR A 624 -19.29 -8.96 12.69
CA TYR A 624 -19.01 -10.09 13.60
C TYR A 624 -18.14 -9.66 14.79
N ASN A 625 -17.11 -8.85 14.54
CA ASN A 625 -16.26 -8.32 15.61
C ASN A 625 -17.03 -7.36 16.53
N ASN A 626 -17.86 -6.49 15.97
CA ASN A 626 -18.69 -5.55 16.74
C ASN A 626 -19.73 -6.28 17.58
N PHE A 627 -20.36 -7.33 17.04
CA PHE A 627 -21.29 -8.17 17.76
C PHE A 627 -20.63 -8.79 18.99
N LEU A 628 -19.44 -9.41 18.83
CA LEU A 628 -18.69 -10.00 19.94
C LEU A 628 -18.32 -8.96 21.01
N ALA A 629 -17.96 -7.74 20.60
CA ALA A 629 -17.65 -6.65 21.53
C ALA A 629 -18.90 -6.18 22.30
N ILE A 630 -20.03 -5.98 21.62
CA ILE A 630 -21.31 -5.60 22.23
C ILE A 630 -21.75 -6.68 23.22
N LEU A 631 -21.73 -7.95 22.80
CA LEU A 631 -22.09 -9.09 23.63
C LEU A 631 -21.23 -9.14 24.92
N ASN A 632 -19.90 -9.05 24.79
CA ASN A 632 -18.99 -9.03 25.94
C ASN A 632 -19.26 -7.87 26.90
N ASN A 633 -19.55 -6.67 26.36
CA ASN A 633 -19.84 -5.47 27.12
C ASN A 633 -21.17 -5.58 27.88
N ARG A 634 -22.20 -6.16 27.26
CA ARG A 634 -23.50 -6.39 27.93
C ARG A 634 -23.35 -7.36 29.10
N LEU A 635 -22.68 -8.49 28.87
CA LEU A 635 -22.44 -9.48 29.91
C LEU A 635 -21.57 -8.93 31.05
N ALA A 636 -20.56 -8.10 30.74
CA ALA A 636 -19.70 -7.48 31.75
C ALA A 636 -20.45 -6.51 32.68
N LYS A 637 -21.49 -5.83 32.17
CA LYS A 637 -22.26 -4.84 32.96
C LYS A 637 -23.24 -5.46 33.95
N LYS A 638 -23.83 -6.62 33.63
CA LYS A 638 -24.92 -7.20 34.44
C LYS A 638 -24.48 -8.30 35.39
N GLN A 639 -23.30 -8.88 35.23
CA GLN A 639 -22.79 -10.08 35.95
C GLN A 639 -23.65 -11.35 35.77
N GLN A 640 -24.98 -11.24 35.73
CA GLN A 640 -25.91 -12.32 35.45
C GLN A 640 -27.10 -11.78 34.61
N MET A 641 -27.50 -12.51 33.57
CA MET A 641 -28.60 -12.14 32.68
C MET A 641 -29.29 -13.39 32.13
N SER A 642 -30.61 -13.35 31.92
CA SER A 642 -31.30 -14.44 31.21
C SER A 642 -31.09 -14.35 29.70
N LEU A 643 -31.15 -15.49 29.00
CA LEU A 643 -31.02 -15.56 27.56
C LEU A 643 -32.11 -14.72 26.85
N THR A 644 -33.34 -14.74 27.35
CA THR A 644 -34.45 -13.93 26.82
C THR A 644 -34.16 -12.43 26.91
N GLN A 645 -33.63 -11.95 28.06
CA GLN A 645 -33.25 -10.54 28.20
C GLN A 645 -32.13 -10.16 27.22
N LEU A 646 -31.15 -11.04 27.03
CA LEU A 646 -30.07 -10.81 26.08
C LEU A 646 -30.59 -10.77 24.63
N ALA A 647 -31.51 -11.66 24.29
CA ALA A 647 -32.15 -11.74 22.98
C ALA A 647 -32.89 -10.44 22.63
N GLU A 648 -33.66 -9.90 23.59
CA GLU A 648 -34.32 -8.61 23.45
C GLU A 648 -33.31 -7.46 23.27
N GLU A 649 -32.26 -7.41 24.08
CA GLU A 649 -31.24 -6.34 24.03
C GLU A 649 -30.41 -6.35 22.75
N LEU A 650 -30.15 -7.53 22.18
CA LEU A 650 -29.40 -7.68 20.93
C LEU A 650 -30.31 -7.66 19.70
N ASN A 651 -31.63 -7.63 19.89
CA ASN A 651 -32.61 -7.81 18.83
C ASN A 651 -32.29 -9.07 17.99
N ARG A 652 -32.15 -10.21 18.67
CA ARG A 652 -31.83 -11.52 18.07
C ARG A 652 -32.75 -12.60 18.61
N SER A 653 -32.87 -13.72 17.88
CA SER A 653 -33.68 -14.85 18.32
C SER A 653 -33.07 -15.49 19.56
N GLU A 654 -33.90 -15.82 20.55
CA GLU A 654 -33.45 -16.56 21.74
C GLU A 654 -32.85 -17.92 21.34
N LEU A 655 -33.48 -18.61 20.38
CA LEU A 655 -33.01 -19.89 19.85
C LEU A 655 -31.66 -19.75 19.15
N MET A 656 -31.36 -18.60 18.56
CA MET A 656 -30.06 -18.32 17.97
C MET A 656 -28.98 -18.16 19.04
N LEU A 657 -29.28 -17.37 20.07
CA LEU A 657 -28.34 -17.16 21.17
C LEU A 657 -28.10 -18.44 21.98
N GLU A 658 -29.12 -19.29 22.14
CA GLU A 658 -29.04 -20.59 22.81
C GLU A 658 -28.00 -21.50 22.14
N GLU A 659 -27.93 -21.46 20.81
CA GLU A 659 -27.01 -22.27 20.02
C GLU A 659 -25.57 -21.71 20.03
N ILE A 660 -25.41 -20.39 19.83
CA ILE A 660 -24.07 -19.81 19.64
C ILE A 660 -23.32 -19.56 20.94
N ILE A 661 -24.00 -19.23 22.05
CA ILE A 661 -23.33 -18.84 23.30
C ILE A 661 -22.44 -19.94 23.87
N PRO A 662 -22.88 -21.21 23.99
CA PRO A 662 -22.02 -22.30 24.44
C PRO A 662 -20.74 -22.41 23.61
N LYS A 663 -20.86 -22.28 22.28
CA LYS A 663 -19.72 -22.35 21.36
C LYS A 663 -18.78 -21.16 21.50
N LEU A 664 -19.31 -19.95 21.68
CA LEU A 664 -18.51 -18.75 21.94
C LEU A 664 -17.75 -18.81 23.27
N ILE A 665 -18.32 -19.46 24.29
CA ILE A 665 -17.64 -19.74 25.57
C ILE A 665 -16.51 -20.76 25.34
N GLU A 666 -16.79 -21.88 24.66
CA GLU A 666 -15.81 -22.92 24.31
C GLU A 666 -14.58 -22.33 23.58
N LEU A 667 -14.82 -21.44 22.61
CA LEU A 667 -13.79 -20.78 21.81
C LEU A 667 -13.12 -19.58 22.51
N GLN A 668 -13.44 -19.33 23.78
CA GLN A 668 -12.92 -18.22 24.57
C GLN A 668 -13.15 -16.84 23.92
N TYR A 669 -14.26 -16.66 23.20
CA TYR A 669 -14.72 -15.33 22.80
C TYR A 669 -15.42 -14.60 23.96
N LEU A 670 -15.95 -15.35 24.93
CA LEU A 670 -16.58 -14.85 26.15
C LEU A 670 -15.79 -15.31 27.38
N PRO A 671 -14.62 -14.70 27.67
CA PRO A 671 -13.81 -15.10 28.81
C PRO A 671 -14.58 -14.89 30.13
N SER A 672 -14.31 -15.76 31.10
CA SER A 672 -14.95 -15.76 32.41
C SER A 672 -16.48 -15.84 32.38
N THR A 673 -17.07 -16.38 31.30
CA THR A 673 -18.52 -16.51 31.17
C THR A 673 -18.94 -17.97 31.28
N SER A 674 -20.04 -18.24 31.97
CA SER A 674 -20.69 -19.55 32.06
C SER A 674 -22.15 -19.45 31.60
N TYR A 675 -22.69 -20.53 31.07
CA TYR A 675 -24.08 -20.64 30.63
C TYR A 675 -24.71 -21.89 31.24
N ASN A 676 -25.88 -21.72 31.87
CA ASN A 676 -26.67 -22.82 32.40
C ASN A 676 -27.85 -23.09 31.44
N PRO A 677 -27.86 -24.22 30.71
CA PRO A 677 -28.88 -24.51 29.70
C PRO A 677 -30.28 -24.79 30.28
N GLU A 678 -30.38 -25.32 31.51
CA GLU A 678 -31.68 -25.60 32.14
C GLU A 678 -32.41 -24.33 32.56
N THR A 679 -31.66 -23.37 33.11
CA THR A 679 -32.21 -22.08 33.59
C THR A 679 -32.14 -20.98 32.54
N LYS A 680 -31.44 -21.21 31.42
CA LYS A 680 -31.10 -20.23 30.39
C LYS A 680 -30.47 -18.95 30.96
N ILE A 681 -29.61 -19.11 31.97
CA ILE A 681 -28.91 -18.01 32.63
C ILE A 681 -27.46 -17.97 32.15
N ILE A 682 -26.99 -16.76 31.83
CA ILE A 682 -25.60 -16.47 31.50
C ILE A 682 -25.00 -15.69 32.67
N SER A 683 -23.86 -16.14 33.16
CA SER A 683 -23.15 -15.53 34.28
C SER A 683 -21.72 -15.18 33.89
N LYS A 684 -21.22 -14.03 34.34
CA LYS A 684 -19.84 -13.58 34.13
C LYS A 684 -19.13 -13.48 35.47
N ASN A 685 -18.11 -14.32 35.65
CA ASN A 685 -17.32 -14.50 36.86
C ASN A 685 -16.22 -13.45 37.02
#